data_AF-A0A7X9HGV1-F1
#
_entry.id   AF-A0A7X9HGV1-F1
#
_cell.length_a   1.000
_cell.length_b   1.000
_cell.length_c   1.000
_cell.angle_alpha   90.00
_cell.angle_beta   90.00
_cell.angle_gamma   90.00
#
_symmetry.space_group_name_H-M   'P 1'
#
loop_
_entity.id
_entity.type
_entity.pdbx_description
1 polymer ?
#
loop_
_entity_poly.entity_id
_entity_poly.type
_entity_poly.pdbx_seq_one_letter_code
_entity_poly.pdbx_strand_id
1 'polypeptide(L)'
;MKDLSQLRDFDGIRIYLASSDEVLKWSYGEVTKPETINYRTFKPEREGLFDERIFGPVKNFECYCGKYKGIRYKGVICDKCGVEVTHSRVRRERMGHIKLATPVAHVWFFKGIPSKMALLLDLTPRNVESVIYFASFIVTDIDGKRKAEAISAVEKDLEKSKITIQKELDLKLKEFEDEISKLNKSKDELKAQEEEHKIRQKMQTIKNSYDKRFEEQEKSFKLIQKKIESVELFSVISDNEYLSLYMYLDKFCTLEIGAEALQGILEKMDLNQLSSKLRLESQTAKGQKAAKIYKRLKVVEQFRRSLIDPSRMILSVIPVIPPDLRPMVQLEGGRFASSDLNDLYRRLINRNNRLNRLLSLGAPEIIVRNEKRMLQEAVDALFDSSKQRQKTRVTRCKKELRSLSDMIKGKQGIFRLNLLGKRVDYSGRAVIINGPELNLDQCGLPKEMALELFKPLILREVLAKGYAPNVKSAKFFVEQRSSEVWDILEQVVYNHPVLLNRAPTLWKLGIQAFYPKLIEGNAIRLHLCVCSGFNADFDGDQMAVHVPLSEEAQEEARTIMISTNNLLNPSNGAPMSIPTKIMLFGVYYMTSVDHALEPYVTPISNKSKMIYAMESGINKLHLRQPIKMYINGELTETTPGRVFFNEIVPTAFGFMNQTFDKKQVVKLLEKAFDREEHIVVVKLIDSIKNYGLQYGTLAGQSVSLHDIEVPKLREDLQDQGKKSVAEIDKNYKRGLITKSEAQRLTEEVWNKVIADLDNAVWDNLEDENPVKVLVKSGSTRASRDQVKQIAGMVGLKMDPTGKVVEFPILGNYKYGLSALEYFVGARGARKGLVDKGLKTADAGYLTRRLVDVSQDVIIREADCGTDKGRRMKVGEGTILMTFADRVFGRILSQDVKSGKTVLVKRDTMLTRDDIQKIEEAKVEYIYIRSPLHCETRRGMCARCYGSDLMTGNLVRMGLAVGVSAAQSIGEPGTQLTMRTFHTGGIVGKDITQGLPRVEELVEARAPKFLSTMTEIAGTVKIVKNGDDRKILVTAIDPHEENQLVEYSVDPIAEIIVQDGQYVGKGDKLTSGHLDLTDLLRTVGVDETKRYIIEEVQKVYASQGVAINDKHIEVIVKQMFNHVKIEDPGDTEFMVGEIATKAHFEEENEEVIAGGGTPATAKLTLLGITKASLNTDSFLSAASFIQTSGVLTDAAASGRVDNLLGLKENVIIGRKIPTGDKAQLDQ
;
A
#
# COMPACT_ATOMS: atom_id res chain seq x y z
N MET A 1 -3.25 29.90 24.11
CA MET A 1 -4.12 28.75 23.83
C MET A 1 -4.75 28.29 25.15
N LYS A 2 -5.87 28.89 25.55
CA LYS A 2 -6.67 28.46 26.72
C LYS A 2 -7.94 27.82 26.14
N ASP A 3 -8.19 26.56 26.51
CA ASP A 3 -9.33 25.71 26.13
C ASP A 3 -9.33 25.02 24.75
N LEU A 4 -8.57 23.92 24.66
CA LEU A 4 -8.68 22.89 23.60
C LEU A 4 -10.07 22.25 23.47
N SER A 5 -10.94 22.40 24.47
CA SER A 5 -12.34 21.95 24.38
C SER A 5 -13.17 22.75 23.39
N GLN A 6 -12.76 23.98 23.06
CA GLN A 6 -13.43 24.83 22.06
C GLN A 6 -12.98 24.53 20.61
N LEU A 7 -11.91 23.75 20.41
CA LEU A 7 -11.35 23.38 19.09
C LEU A 7 -12.07 22.18 18.42
N ARG A 8 -13.30 21.83 18.83
CA ARG A 8 -14.00 20.68 18.21
C ARG A 8 -14.43 20.96 16.77
N ASP A 9 -14.74 22.22 16.46
CA ASP A 9 -15.25 22.65 15.15
C ASP A 9 -14.21 23.57 14.46
N PHE A 10 -13.69 23.10 13.33
CA PHE A 10 -12.72 23.79 12.45
C PHE A 10 -12.80 23.12 11.07
N ASP A 11 -12.74 23.86 9.98
CA ASP A 11 -13.03 23.28 8.65
C ASP A 11 -11.80 22.71 7.96
N GLY A 12 -10.60 23.18 8.31
CA GLY A 12 -9.37 22.69 7.71
C GLY A 12 -8.11 22.87 8.56
N ILE A 13 -7.01 22.28 8.11
CA ILE A 13 -5.69 22.32 8.75
C ILE A 13 -4.68 22.91 7.77
N ARG A 14 -3.99 23.98 8.19
CA ARG A 14 -2.89 24.58 7.44
C ARG A 14 -1.53 24.16 8.00
N ILE A 15 -0.59 23.82 7.13
CA ILE A 15 0.80 23.53 7.49
C ILE A 15 1.75 24.52 6.79
N TYR A 16 2.71 25.08 7.54
CA TYR A 16 3.68 26.02 7.00
C TYR A 16 5.00 26.01 7.81
N LEU A 17 6.04 26.66 7.28
CA LEU A 17 7.35 26.81 7.93
C LEU A 17 7.32 27.82 9.09
N ALA A 18 7.62 27.33 10.29
CA ALA A 18 7.67 28.13 11.50
C ALA A 18 8.87 29.09 11.51
N SER A 19 8.66 30.35 11.88
CA SER A 19 9.76 31.30 12.12
C SER A 19 10.34 31.17 13.52
N SER A 20 11.56 31.68 13.74
CA SER A 20 12.17 31.73 15.08
C SER A 20 11.30 32.47 16.10
N ASP A 21 10.61 33.54 15.68
CA ASP A 21 9.72 34.32 16.56
C ASP A 21 8.44 33.54 16.93
N GLU A 22 7.90 32.75 16.01
CA GLU A 22 6.76 31.88 16.31
C GLU A 22 7.13 30.79 17.30
N VAL A 23 8.32 30.19 17.16
CA VAL A 23 8.84 29.22 18.12
C VAL A 23 9.00 29.82 19.51
N LEU A 24 9.47 31.07 19.60
CA LEU A 24 9.55 31.81 20.87
C LEU A 24 8.17 32.06 21.47
N LYS A 25 7.15 32.39 20.67
CA LYS A 25 5.75 32.56 21.13
C LYS A 25 5.16 31.26 21.70
N TRP A 26 5.55 30.10 21.18
CA TRP A 26 5.09 28.81 21.70
C TRP A 26 5.82 28.39 22.98
N SER A 27 7.01 28.93 23.21
CA SER A 27 7.86 28.50 24.30
C SER A 27 7.49 29.15 25.63
N TYR A 28 7.58 28.35 26.69
CA TYR A 28 7.40 28.82 28.07
C TYR A 28 8.74 29.08 28.79
N GLY A 29 9.87 28.88 28.12
CA GLY A 29 11.20 29.13 28.67
C GLY A 29 12.33 28.43 27.91
N GLU A 30 13.55 28.93 28.13
CA GLU A 30 14.77 28.42 27.51
C GLU A 30 15.40 27.28 28.32
N VAL A 31 15.81 26.21 27.64
CA VAL A 31 16.56 25.09 28.21
C VAL A 31 18.05 25.31 27.97
N THR A 32 18.78 25.65 29.02
CA THR A 32 20.22 25.93 28.95
C THR A 32 21.07 24.72 29.35
N LYS A 33 20.55 23.87 30.24
CA LYS A 33 21.31 22.79 30.87
C LYS A 33 21.00 21.41 30.25
N PRO A 34 22.04 20.59 29.99
CA PRO A 34 21.88 19.25 29.41
C PRO A 34 21.34 18.21 30.40
N GLU A 35 21.35 18.50 31.70
CA GLU A 35 20.91 17.59 32.76
C GLU A 35 19.40 17.34 32.72
N THR A 36 18.99 16.14 33.17
CA THR A 36 17.58 15.72 33.19
C THR A 36 17.01 15.79 34.60
N ILE A 37 17.40 14.86 35.45
CA ILE A 37 16.96 14.72 36.84
C ILE A 37 18.17 14.51 37.74
N ASN A 38 18.02 14.88 39.00
CA ASN A 38 19.02 14.57 40.01
C ASN A 38 18.93 13.08 40.39
N TYR A 39 20.04 12.35 40.29
CA TYR A 39 20.06 10.91 40.59
C TYR A 39 19.83 10.57 42.07
N ARG A 40 19.96 11.53 43.00
CA ARG A 40 19.73 11.30 44.45
C ARG A 40 18.31 11.64 44.86
N THR A 41 17.80 12.79 44.43
CA THR A 41 16.47 13.28 44.84
C THR A 41 15.35 12.92 43.87
N PHE A 42 15.72 12.45 42.67
CA PHE A 42 14.82 12.20 41.53
C PHE A 42 14.00 13.40 41.09
N LYS A 43 14.33 14.59 41.60
CA LYS A 43 13.70 15.84 41.18
C LYS A 43 14.30 16.31 39.86
N PRO A 44 13.51 16.95 38.98
CA PRO A 44 14.03 17.61 37.80
C PRO A 44 15.11 18.65 38.16
N GLU A 45 16.12 18.75 37.33
CA GLU A 45 17.13 19.81 37.45
C GLU A 45 16.56 21.15 36.94
N ARG A 46 16.93 22.24 37.60
CA ARG A 46 16.54 23.61 37.18
C ARG A 46 17.22 23.96 35.87
N GLU A 47 16.49 24.57 34.94
CA GLU A 47 16.93 24.92 33.58
C GLU A 47 17.33 23.71 32.71
N GLY A 48 17.11 22.50 33.21
CA GLY A 48 17.38 21.26 32.51
C GLY A 48 16.24 20.82 31.60
N LEU A 49 16.41 19.66 30.98
CA LEU A 49 15.45 19.09 30.03
C LEU A 49 14.08 18.74 30.63
N PHE A 50 13.94 18.73 31.96
CA PHE A 50 12.69 18.39 32.65
C PHE A 50 12.20 19.50 33.59
N ASP A 51 12.78 20.71 33.50
CA ASP A 51 12.52 21.83 34.42
C ASP A 51 11.03 22.11 34.61
N GLU A 52 10.60 22.13 35.87
CA GLU A 52 9.20 22.39 36.23
C GLU A 52 8.79 23.85 35.98
N ARG A 53 9.73 24.79 35.96
CA ARG A 53 9.43 26.19 35.65
C ARG A 53 8.94 26.35 34.20
N ILE A 54 9.58 25.63 33.27
CA ILE A 54 9.30 25.70 31.84
C ILE A 54 8.09 24.83 31.49
N PHE A 55 8.14 23.55 31.87
CA PHE A 55 7.15 22.57 31.41
C PHE A 55 5.95 22.43 32.34
N GLY A 56 6.03 22.93 33.58
CA GLY A 56 5.00 22.81 34.61
C GLY A 56 5.29 21.73 35.66
N PRO A 57 4.42 21.60 36.68
CA PRO A 57 4.71 20.80 37.87
C PRO A 57 4.63 19.28 37.62
N VAL A 58 5.48 18.48 38.27
CA VAL A 58 5.46 17.01 38.16
C VAL A 58 4.21 16.41 38.83
N LYS A 59 3.78 16.99 39.95
CA LYS A 59 2.59 16.57 40.70
C LYS A 59 1.48 17.60 40.56
N ASN A 60 0.23 17.12 40.57
CA ASN A 60 -0.94 18.00 40.47
C ASN A 60 -0.97 19.00 41.63
N PHE A 61 -1.05 20.29 41.30
CA PHE A 61 -1.15 21.40 42.25
C PHE A 61 -0.03 21.44 43.29
N GLU A 62 1.19 21.05 42.92
CA GLU A 62 2.37 21.12 43.78
C GLU A 62 3.54 21.75 43.04
N CYS A 63 4.16 22.78 43.64
CA CYS A 63 5.37 23.40 43.09
C CYS A 63 6.65 22.63 43.49
N TYR A 64 7.74 22.80 42.73
CA TYR A 64 9.04 22.13 42.94
C TYR A 64 9.56 22.12 44.39
N CYS A 65 9.47 23.27 45.08
CA CYS A 65 9.95 23.44 46.45
C CYS A 65 8.95 22.95 47.51
N GLY A 66 7.70 22.68 47.14
CA GLY A 66 6.63 22.26 48.04
C GLY A 66 6.03 23.38 48.91
N LYS A 67 6.37 24.66 48.68
CA LYS A 67 5.77 25.82 49.40
C LYS A 67 4.26 25.89 49.19
N TYR A 68 3.82 25.80 47.94
CA TYR A 68 2.42 25.78 47.56
C TYR A 68 2.01 24.36 47.19
N LYS A 69 1.01 23.83 47.90
CA LYS A 69 0.41 22.50 47.69
C LYS A 69 -1.11 22.59 47.78
N GLY A 70 -1.78 21.85 46.90
CA GLY A 70 -3.23 21.71 46.88
C GLY A 70 -3.93 22.70 45.97
N ILE A 71 -5.18 22.39 45.63
CA ILE A 71 -5.95 23.08 44.59
C ILE A 71 -6.25 24.56 44.91
N ARG A 72 -6.19 24.95 46.20
CA ARG A 72 -6.43 26.33 46.66
C ARG A 72 -5.46 27.36 46.08
N TYR A 73 -4.27 26.93 45.65
CA TYR A 73 -3.25 27.80 45.04
C TYR A 73 -3.21 27.69 43.52
N LYS A 74 -4.26 27.18 42.88
CA LYS A 74 -4.32 27.02 41.42
C LYS A 74 -4.02 28.35 40.72
N GLY A 75 -3.05 28.33 39.81
CA GLY A 75 -2.63 29.50 39.03
C GLY A 75 -1.64 30.43 39.73
N VAL A 76 -1.27 30.17 40.99
CA VAL A 76 -0.23 30.93 41.70
C VAL A 76 1.15 30.50 41.19
N ILE A 77 1.99 31.46 40.80
CA ILE A 77 3.40 31.23 40.47
C ILE A 77 4.21 31.32 41.75
N CYS A 78 5.01 30.30 42.05
CA CYS A 78 5.74 30.24 43.30
C CYS A 78 6.94 31.21 43.35
N ASP A 79 6.98 32.14 44.30
CA ASP A 79 8.09 33.10 44.46
C ASP A 79 9.47 32.45 44.67
N LYS A 80 9.54 31.24 45.24
CA LYS A 80 10.81 30.54 45.52
C LYS A 80 11.37 29.73 44.35
N CYS A 81 10.50 29.19 43.49
CA CYS A 81 10.92 28.27 42.42
C CYS A 81 10.41 28.65 41.03
N GLY A 82 9.57 29.68 40.90
CA GLY A 82 8.99 30.14 39.64
C GLY A 82 8.00 29.16 38.99
N VAL A 83 7.65 28.06 39.67
CA VAL A 83 6.74 27.04 39.13
C VAL A 83 5.30 27.46 39.37
N GLU A 84 4.51 27.42 38.31
CA GLU A 84 3.07 27.64 38.34
C GLU A 84 2.34 26.41 38.92
N VAL A 85 1.45 26.63 39.87
CA VAL A 85 0.68 25.55 40.51
C VAL A 85 -0.54 25.20 39.66
N THR A 86 -0.39 24.20 38.79
CA THR A 86 -1.45 23.69 37.91
C THR A 86 -1.52 22.15 37.91
N HIS A 87 -2.36 21.57 37.07
CA HIS A 87 -2.30 20.14 36.78
C HIS A 87 -0.97 19.77 36.12
N SER A 88 -0.46 18.57 36.38
CA SER A 88 0.76 18.06 35.73
C SER A 88 0.58 17.79 34.25
N ARG A 89 -0.67 17.66 33.77
CA ARG A 89 -1.01 17.49 32.34
C ARG A 89 -0.40 18.55 31.43
N VAL A 90 -0.16 19.77 31.92
CA VAL A 90 0.48 20.83 31.13
C VAL A 90 1.89 20.44 30.66
N ARG A 91 2.56 19.49 31.31
CA ARG A 91 3.86 18.92 30.90
C ARG A 91 3.81 18.08 29.62
N ARG A 92 2.60 17.78 29.12
CA ARG A 92 2.37 17.17 27.80
C ARG A 92 2.18 18.21 26.70
N GLU A 93 1.93 19.47 27.06
CA GLU A 93 1.44 20.53 26.16
C GLU A 93 2.45 21.68 26.02
N ARG A 94 3.14 22.08 27.11
CA ARG A 94 4.10 23.20 27.12
C ARG A 94 5.40 22.85 26.39
N MET A 95 5.78 23.67 25.43
CA MET A 95 7.07 23.54 24.72
C MET A 95 8.15 24.42 25.38
N GLY A 96 9.39 23.95 25.32
CA GLY A 96 10.59 24.73 25.63
C GLY A 96 11.26 25.18 24.34
N HIS A 97 12.33 25.95 24.43
CA HIS A 97 13.20 26.22 23.27
C HIS A 97 14.67 26.23 23.67
N ILE A 98 15.54 26.11 22.67
CA ILE A 98 16.99 26.25 22.79
C ILE A 98 17.42 27.33 21.80
N LYS A 99 18.05 28.40 22.29
CA LYS A 99 18.67 29.41 21.43
C LYS A 99 20.03 28.90 20.96
N LEU A 100 20.22 28.80 19.66
CA LEU A 100 21.49 28.35 19.11
C LEU A 100 22.51 29.49 19.07
N ALA A 101 23.78 29.15 19.31
CA ALA A 101 24.90 30.06 19.18
C ALA A 101 25.08 30.55 17.73
N THR A 102 24.76 29.67 16.77
CA THR A 102 24.91 29.90 15.34
C THR A 102 23.70 29.30 14.61
N PRO A 103 23.18 29.95 13.55
CA PRO A 103 22.13 29.40 12.69
C PRO A 103 22.50 28.04 12.10
N VAL A 104 21.50 27.16 11.95
CA VAL A 104 21.65 25.77 11.49
C VAL A 104 20.59 25.47 10.43
N ALA A 105 20.97 24.86 9.32
CA ALA A 105 20.03 24.51 8.25
C ALA A 105 19.17 23.29 8.62
N HIS A 106 17.88 23.30 8.32
CA HIS A 106 17.02 22.14 8.60
C HIS A 106 17.21 21.01 7.56
N VAL A 107 17.51 19.79 8.04
CA VAL A 107 17.94 18.63 7.24
C VAL A 107 16.98 18.23 6.11
N TRP A 108 15.67 18.43 6.28
CA TRP A 108 14.71 18.09 5.22
C TRP A 108 14.83 18.96 3.97
N PHE A 109 15.23 20.22 4.08
CA PHE A 109 15.22 21.16 2.96
C PHE A 109 16.49 21.11 2.11
N PHE A 110 17.64 20.76 2.70
CA PHE A 110 18.90 20.65 1.97
C PHE A 110 19.28 19.21 1.58
N LYS A 111 18.95 18.19 2.40
CA LYS A 111 19.11 16.75 2.07
C LYS A 111 17.82 16.09 1.56
N GLY A 112 16.74 16.84 1.42
CA GLY A 112 15.53 16.36 0.75
C GLY A 112 15.82 15.97 -0.69
N ILE A 113 15.07 14.99 -1.21
CA ILE A 113 15.09 14.64 -2.63
C ILE A 113 13.70 14.98 -3.16
N PRO A 114 13.54 16.05 -3.96
CA PRO A 114 14.54 17.05 -4.35
C PRO A 114 14.92 18.03 -3.22
N SER A 115 16.11 18.62 -3.30
CA SER A 115 16.58 19.62 -2.33
C SER A 115 16.04 21.00 -2.70
N LYS A 116 15.15 21.53 -1.86
CA LYS A 116 14.48 22.83 -2.10
C LYS A 116 15.47 23.97 -2.04
N MET A 117 16.40 23.93 -1.09
CA MET A 117 17.44 24.93 -0.93
C MET A 117 18.40 24.95 -2.13
N ALA A 118 18.80 23.78 -2.63
CA ALA A 118 19.65 23.67 -3.80
C ALA A 118 18.95 24.20 -5.07
N LEU A 119 17.65 23.91 -5.23
CA LEU A 119 16.86 24.43 -6.35
C LEU A 119 16.72 25.96 -6.30
N LEU A 120 16.45 26.55 -5.14
CA LEU A 120 16.34 28.01 -4.99
C LEU A 120 17.65 28.72 -5.38
N LEU A 121 18.78 28.22 -4.87
CA LEU A 121 20.11 28.78 -5.09
C LEU A 121 20.73 28.42 -6.46
N ASP A 122 20.09 27.56 -7.25
CA ASP A 122 20.63 26.95 -8.48
C ASP A 122 21.96 26.18 -8.31
N LEU A 123 22.17 25.63 -7.11
CA LEU A 123 23.36 24.87 -6.78
C LEU A 123 23.10 23.36 -6.85
N THR A 124 24.17 22.58 -6.98
CA THR A 124 24.05 21.13 -6.80
C THR A 124 23.85 20.81 -5.31
N PRO A 125 23.08 19.76 -4.96
CA PRO A 125 22.89 19.37 -3.55
C PRO A 125 24.21 19.11 -2.81
N ARG A 126 25.22 18.61 -3.53
CA ARG A 126 26.56 18.36 -2.97
C ARG A 126 27.29 19.67 -2.59
N ASN A 127 27.14 20.72 -3.38
CA ASN A 127 27.73 22.02 -3.12
C ASN A 127 27.05 22.71 -1.92
N VAL A 128 25.71 22.62 -1.83
CA VAL A 128 25.00 23.12 -0.64
C VAL A 128 25.42 22.36 0.62
N GLU A 129 25.56 21.03 0.51
CA GLU A 129 26.03 20.19 1.62
C GLU A 129 27.47 20.58 2.07
N SER A 130 28.38 20.87 1.12
CA SER A 130 29.75 21.25 1.47
C SER A 130 29.84 22.62 2.15
N VAL A 131 29.00 23.58 1.74
CA VAL A 131 28.92 24.89 2.39
C VAL A 131 28.37 24.76 3.82
N ILE A 132 27.27 24.02 4.02
CA ILE A 132 26.63 23.85 5.35
C ILE A 132 27.56 23.16 6.35
N TYR A 133 28.33 22.14 5.92
CA TYR A 133 29.26 21.43 6.80
C TYR A 133 30.67 22.05 6.87
N PHE A 134 30.81 23.33 6.48
CA PHE A 134 32.04 24.10 6.59
C PHE A 134 33.25 23.48 5.86
N ALA A 135 33.03 22.95 4.65
CA ALA A 135 34.08 22.37 3.80
C ALA A 135 34.38 23.19 2.53
N SER A 136 33.54 24.16 2.20
CA SER A 136 33.72 25.04 1.04
C SER A 136 33.07 26.39 1.30
N PHE A 137 33.65 27.44 0.75
CA PHE A 137 33.13 28.80 0.79
C PHE A 137 32.14 29.06 -0.34
N ILE A 138 31.23 30.00 -0.12
CA ILE A 138 30.31 30.52 -1.14
C ILE A 138 30.54 32.02 -1.30
N VAL A 139 30.51 32.48 -2.55
CA VAL A 139 30.64 33.90 -2.86
C VAL A 139 29.31 34.61 -2.65
N THR A 140 29.28 35.57 -1.72
CA THR A 140 28.06 36.32 -1.35
C THR A 140 27.94 37.65 -2.09
N ASP A 141 29.06 38.32 -2.39
CA ASP A 141 29.10 39.58 -3.11
C ASP A 141 30.33 39.65 -4.04
N ILE A 142 30.20 40.36 -5.17
CA ILE A 142 31.25 40.51 -6.19
C ILE A 142 31.27 41.94 -6.73
N ASP A 143 32.45 42.55 -6.71
CA ASP A 143 32.75 43.79 -7.42
C ASP A 143 33.47 43.50 -8.76
N GLY A 144 32.76 43.72 -9.87
CA GLY A 144 33.27 43.47 -11.21
C GLY A 144 34.47 44.35 -11.60
N LYS A 145 34.59 45.57 -11.07
CA LYS A 145 35.72 46.47 -11.40
C LYS A 145 37.02 45.97 -10.76
N ARG A 146 36.95 45.63 -9.47
CA ARG A 146 38.08 45.07 -8.73
C ARG A 146 38.50 43.70 -9.23
N LYS A 147 37.57 42.93 -9.82
CA LYS A 147 37.89 41.66 -10.48
C LYS A 147 38.86 41.86 -11.66
N ALA A 148 38.64 42.89 -12.48
CA ALA A 148 39.56 43.22 -13.58
C ALA A 148 40.95 43.67 -13.06
N GLU A 149 40.97 44.45 -11.98
CA GLU A 149 42.22 44.85 -11.31
C GLU A 149 42.97 43.63 -10.76
N ALA A 150 42.27 42.65 -10.17
CA ALA A 150 42.87 41.42 -9.68
C ALA A 150 43.49 40.58 -10.80
N ILE A 151 42.83 40.49 -11.96
CA ILE A 151 43.39 39.81 -13.15
C ILE A 151 44.68 40.50 -13.60
N SER A 152 44.69 41.83 -13.68
CA SER A 152 45.90 42.59 -14.04
C SER A 152 47.04 42.44 -13.03
N ALA A 153 46.72 42.22 -11.74
CA ALA A 153 47.72 41.98 -10.70
C ALA A 153 48.38 40.61 -10.86
N VAL A 154 47.62 39.58 -11.24
CA VAL A 154 48.16 38.22 -11.52
C VAL A 154 49.17 38.28 -12.67
N GLU A 155 48.87 39.04 -13.73
CA GLU A 155 49.78 39.22 -14.87
C GLU A 155 51.08 39.90 -14.45
N LYS A 156 51.00 40.97 -13.63
CA LYS A 156 52.18 41.65 -13.08
C LYS A 156 53.02 40.74 -12.18
N ASP A 157 52.40 39.89 -11.38
CA ASP A 157 53.13 38.99 -10.49
C ASP A 157 53.77 37.80 -11.24
N LEU A 158 53.16 37.35 -12.35
CA LEU A 158 53.78 36.44 -13.31
C LEU A 158 55.04 37.08 -13.93
N GLU A 159 54.99 38.34 -14.36
CA GLU A 159 56.18 39.00 -14.92
C GLU A 159 57.33 39.13 -13.90
N LYS A 160 57.02 39.46 -12.64
CA LYS A 160 58.03 39.51 -11.57
C LYS A 160 58.65 38.14 -11.28
N SER A 161 57.85 37.07 -11.28
CA SER A 161 58.39 35.73 -11.05
C SER A 161 59.31 35.29 -12.20
N LYS A 162 58.94 35.60 -13.46
CA LYS A 162 59.78 35.39 -14.64
C LYS A 162 61.14 36.09 -14.51
N ILE A 163 61.14 37.36 -14.11
CA ILE A 163 62.36 38.15 -13.90
C ILE A 163 63.24 37.53 -12.79
N THR A 164 62.63 36.99 -11.73
CA THR A 164 63.36 36.43 -10.58
C THR A 164 64.03 35.11 -10.95
N ILE A 165 63.33 34.23 -11.66
CA ILE A 165 63.87 32.96 -12.19
C ILE A 165 64.99 33.22 -13.19
N GLN A 166 64.84 34.25 -14.04
CA GLN A 166 65.88 34.66 -14.98
C GLN A 166 67.15 35.14 -14.24
N LYS A 167 67.01 35.96 -13.20
CA LYS A 167 68.15 36.41 -12.39
C LYS A 167 68.87 35.27 -11.68
N GLU A 168 68.14 34.28 -11.16
CA GLU A 168 68.73 33.07 -10.57
C GLU A 168 69.51 32.24 -11.60
N LEU A 169 68.96 32.10 -12.81
CA LEU A 169 69.63 31.42 -13.91
C LEU A 169 70.93 32.14 -14.29
N ASP A 170 70.87 33.46 -14.47
CA ASP A 170 72.03 34.28 -14.85
C ASP A 170 73.14 34.23 -13.78
N LEU A 171 72.79 34.20 -12.49
CA LEU A 171 73.75 34.03 -11.39
C LEU A 171 74.46 32.68 -11.45
N LYS A 172 73.72 31.58 -11.64
CA LYS A 172 74.31 30.24 -11.75
C LYS A 172 75.15 30.09 -13.01
N LEU A 173 74.73 30.67 -14.13
CA LEU A 173 75.51 30.65 -15.36
C LEU A 173 76.86 31.39 -15.15
N LYS A 174 76.85 32.53 -14.45
CA LYS A 174 78.08 33.24 -14.08
C LYS A 174 79.00 32.43 -13.18
N GLU A 175 78.48 31.67 -12.21
CA GLU A 175 79.30 30.78 -11.37
C GLU A 175 80.02 29.71 -12.21
N PHE A 176 79.34 29.10 -13.17
CA PHE A 176 79.96 28.13 -14.08
C PHE A 176 80.92 28.78 -15.07
N GLU A 177 80.65 29.99 -15.55
CA GLU A 177 81.57 30.78 -16.38
C GLU A 177 82.86 31.14 -15.61
N ASP A 178 82.72 31.50 -14.33
CA ASP A 178 83.85 31.76 -13.43
C ASP A 178 84.66 30.47 -13.17
N GLU A 179 84.03 29.31 -13.04
CA GLU A 179 84.70 28.00 -12.95
C GLU A 179 85.46 27.64 -14.24
N ILE A 180 84.87 27.88 -15.42
CA ILE A 180 85.52 27.71 -16.73
C ILE A 180 86.74 28.65 -16.83
N SER A 181 86.61 29.90 -16.38
CA SER A 181 87.72 30.89 -16.42
C SER A 181 88.91 30.48 -15.53
N LYS A 182 88.64 29.79 -14.41
CA LYS A 182 89.69 29.27 -13.50
C LYS A 182 90.38 28.04 -14.08
N LEU A 183 89.66 27.18 -14.81
CA LEU A 183 90.21 25.98 -15.45
C LEU A 183 91.15 26.31 -16.63
N ASN A 184 90.87 27.38 -17.38
CA ASN A 184 91.72 27.88 -18.47
C ASN A 184 93.11 28.39 -18.03
N LYS A 185 93.37 28.50 -16.72
CA LYS A 185 94.69 28.89 -16.17
C LYS A 185 95.60 27.69 -15.82
N SER A 186 95.14 26.45 -16.02
CA SER A 186 95.90 25.22 -15.71
C SER A 186 96.78 24.77 -16.89
N LYS A 187 97.97 24.19 -16.62
CA LYS A 187 99.01 23.86 -17.63
C LYS A 187 98.72 22.60 -18.48
N ASP A 188 97.69 21.81 -18.17
CA ASP A 188 97.31 20.58 -18.89
C ASP A 188 96.10 20.82 -19.82
N GLU A 189 96.35 21.14 -21.09
CA GLU A 189 95.31 21.55 -22.07
C GLU A 189 94.23 20.47 -22.30
N LEU A 190 94.58 19.18 -22.26
CA LEU A 190 93.66 18.08 -22.55
C LEU A 190 92.64 17.79 -21.43
N LYS A 191 93.06 17.88 -20.16
CA LYS A 191 92.16 17.71 -19.00
C LYS A 191 91.26 18.92 -18.78
N ALA A 192 91.76 20.13 -19.07
CA ALA A 192 90.99 21.35 -19.00
C ALA A 192 89.82 21.35 -20.00
N GLN A 193 90.05 20.88 -21.24
CA GLN A 193 88.99 20.76 -22.26
C GLN A 193 87.91 19.73 -21.90
N GLU A 194 88.29 18.60 -21.28
CA GLU A 194 87.33 17.57 -20.86
C GLU A 194 86.44 18.05 -19.70
N GLU A 195 87.02 18.73 -18.71
CA GLU A 195 86.28 19.34 -17.60
C GLU A 195 85.44 20.54 -18.04
N GLU A 196 85.92 21.37 -18.98
CA GLU A 196 85.13 22.44 -19.61
C GLU A 196 83.91 21.87 -20.33
N HIS A 197 84.07 20.77 -21.08
CA HIS A 197 82.96 20.13 -21.77
C HIS A 197 81.93 19.55 -20.78
N LYS A 198 82.38 18.97 -19.65
CA LYS A 198 81.49 18.52 -18.57
C LYS A 198 80.75 19.69 -17.91
N ILE A 199 81.40 20.84 -17.70
CA ILE A 199 80.76 22.04 -17.14
C ILE A 199 79.74 22.62 -18.13
N ARG A 200 80.05 22.69 -19.43
CA ARG A 200 79.09 23.13 -20.45
C ARG A 200 77.87 22.20 -20.55
N GLN A 201 78.08 20.88 -20.44
CA GLN A 201 76.97 19.92 -20.34
C GLN A 201 76.10 20.15 -19.10
N LYS A 202 76.72 20.44 -17.95
CA LYS A 202 76.01 20.83 -16.70
C LYS A 202 75.24 22.14 -16.87
N MET A 203 75.83 23.16 -17.49
CA MET A 203 75.16 24.43 -17.80
C MET A 203 73.93 24.20 -18.67
N GLN A 204 74.02 23.32 -19.67
CA GLN A 204 72.89 23.00 -20.54
C GLN A 204 71.79 22.20 -19.84
N THR A 205 72.16 21.28 -18.93
CA THR A 205 71.17 20.58 -18.08
C THR A 205 70.47 21.53 -17.12
N ILE A 206 71.21 22.49 -16.56
CA ILE A 206 70.67 23.52 -15.66
C ILE A 206 69.74 24.45 -16.43
N LYS A 207 70.12 24.94 -17.61
CA LYS A 207 69.26 25.75 -18.46
C LYS A 207 67.92 25.05 -18.76
N ASN A 208 67.98 23.78 -19.19
CA ASN A 208 66.79 22.96 -19.41
C ASN A 208 65.93 22.76 -18.14
N SER A 209 66.55 22.72 -16.96
CA SER A 209 65.83 22.61 -15.67
C SER A 209 65.09 23.91 -15.29
N TYR A 210 65.70 25.06 -15.58
CA TYR A 210 65.12 26.37 -15.33
C TYR A 210 64.02 26.72 -16.35
N ASP A 211 64.19 26.32 -17.62
CA ASP A 211 63.14 26.46 -18.65
C ASP A 211 61.89 25.64 -18.28
N LYS A 212 62.07 24.41 -17.77
CA LYS A 212 60.96 23.61 -17.23
C LYS A 212 60.27 24.30 -16.05
N ARG A 213 61.06 24.87 -15.12
CA ARG A 213 60.53 25.60 -13.95
C ARG A 213 59.76 26.85 -14.36
N PHE A 214 60.19 27.53 -15.42
CA PHE A 214 59.49 28.67 -16.03
C PHE A 214 58.15 28.26 -16.64
N GLU A 215 58.13 27.17 -17.43
CA GLU A 215 56.89 26.63 -17.99
C GLU A 215 55.88 26.20 -16.91
N GLU A 216 56.35 25.55 -15.85
CA GLU A 216 55.51 25.13 -14.71
C GLU A 216 54.89 26.32 -13.99
N GLN A 217 55.68 27.38 -13.76
CA GLN A 217 55.19 28.65 -13.20
C GLN A 217 54.18 29.33 -14.12
N GLU A 218 54.45 29.41 -15.43
CA GLU A 218 53.51 30.03 -16.36
C GLU A 218 52.19 29.27 -16.43
N LYS A 219 52.24 27.93 -16.42
CA LYS A 219 51.04 27.08 -16.35
C LYS A 219 50.25 27.31 -15.06
N SER A 220 50.91 27.48 -13.90
CA SER A 220 50.21 27.69 -12.62
C SER A 220 49.51 29.04 -12.53
N PHE A 221 50.14 30.13 -12.96
CA PHE A 221 49.53 31.46 -12.99
C PHE A 221 48.41 31.58 -14.03
N LYS A 222 48.55 30.97 -15.22
CA LYS A 222 47.44 30.89 -16.19
C LYS A 222 46.25 30.11 -15.63
N LEU A 223 46.49 29.07 -14.84
CA LEU A 223 45.43 28.33 -14.15
C LEU A 223 44.74 29.21 -13.10
N ILE A 224 45.50 30.01 -12.34
CA ILE A 224 44.98 30.98 -11.36
C ILE A 224 44.09 32.03 -12.06
N GLN A 225 44.56 32.59 -13.18
CA GLN A 225 43.82 33.57 -13.98
C GLN A 225 42.47 33.00 -14.45
N LYS A 226 42.49 31.83 -15.10
CA LYS A 226 41.26 31.14 -15.53
C LYS A 226 40.31 30.85 -14.37
N LYS A 227 40.83 30.51 -13.19
CA LYS A 227 40.00 30.28 -12.01
C LYS A 227 39.34 31.57 -11.53
N ILE A 228 40.06 32.68 -11.44
CA ILE A 228 39.50 33.99 -11.06
C ILE A 228 38.41 34.41 -12.06
N GLU A 229 38.63 34.22 -13.35
CA GLU A 229 37.62 34.50 -14.39
C GLU A 229 36.32 33.71 -14.15
N SER A 230 36.42 32.44 -13.77
CA SER A 230 35.28 31.57 -13.50
C SER A 230 34.49 31.89 -12.21
N VAL A 231 34.99 32.78 -11.34
CA VAL A 231 34.30 33.15 -10.10
C VAL A 231 33.10 34.05 -10.41
N GLU A 232 31.91 33.54 -10.15
CA GLU A 232 30.63 34.23 -10.28
C GLU A 232 29.87 34.24 -8.93
N LEU A 233 28.78 35.00 -8.87
CA LEU A 233 27.95 35.09 -7.67
C LEU A 233 27.37 33.69 -7.35
N PHE A 234 27.41 33.28 -6.08
CA PHE A 234 27.09 31.92 -5.61
C PHE A 234 28.03 30.80 -6.05
N SER A 235 29.15 31.10 -6.72
CA SER A 235 30.18 30.08 -6.98
C SER A 235 30.73 29.52 -5.66
N VAL A 236 31.03 28.22 -5.66
CA VAL A 236 31.53 27.50 -4.48
C VAL A 236 33.01 27.20 -4.65
N ILE A 237 33.80 27.66 -3.69
CA ILE A 237 35.26 27.55 -3.70
C ILE A 237 35.69 26.61 -2.59
N SER A 238 36.50 25.60 -2.92
CA SER A 238 37.02 24.67 -1.91
C SER A 238 38.09 25.30 -1.02
N ASP A 239 38.31 24.78 0.19
CA ASP A 239 39.33 25.31 1.12
C ASP A 239 40.74 25.37 0.50
N ASN A 240 41.13 24.35 -0.27
CA ASN A 240 42.43 24.33 -0.95
C ASN A 240 42.54 25.41 -2.03
N GLU A 241 41.44 25.65 -2.75
CA GLU A 241 41.40 26.70 -3.78
C GLU A 241 41.43 28.08 -3.15
N TYR A 242 40.69 28.27 -2.06
CA TYR A 242 40.72 29.49 -1.28
C TYR A 242 42.14 29.82 -0.81
N LEU A 243 42.87 28.86 -0.22
CA LEU A 243 44.26 29.06 0.19
C LEU A 243 45.18 29.44 -0.96
N SER A 244 45.00 28.83 -2.14
CA SER A 244 45.81 29.15 -3.33
C SER A 244 45.50 30.52 -3.95
N LEU A 245 44.27 31.02 -3.76
CA LEU A 245 43.76 32.23 -4.39
C LEU A 245 43.55 33.39 -3.41
N TYR A 246 43.86 33.17 -2.13
CA TYR A 246 43.60 34.09 -1.02
C TYR A 246 44.08 35.53 -1.31
N MET A 247 45.28 35.68 -1.89
CA MET A 247 45.88 36.98 -2.20
C MET A 247 45.10 37.81 -3.22
N TYR A 248 44.27 37.17 -4.04
CA TYR A 248 43.53 37.81 -5.13
C TYR A 248 42.02 37.89 -4.86
N LEU A 249 41.44 36.90 -4.18
CA LEU A 249 39.99 36.80 -3.93
C LEU A 249 39.46 37.90 -3.00
N ASP A 250 40.14 38.17 -1.88
CA ASP A 250 39.68 39.15 -0.87
C ASP A 250 39.57 40.59 -1.41
N LYS A 251 40.17 40.88 -2.56
CA LYS A 251 40.12 42.22 -3.18
C LYS A 251 38.80 42.51 -3.87
N PHE A 252 38.12 41.50 -4.43
CA PHE A 252 36.95 41.71 -5.29
C PHE A 252 35.70 40.94 -4.88
N CYS A 253 35.81 39.91 -4.04
CA CYS A 253 34.65 39.13 -3.60
C CYS A 253 34.62 38.90 -2.08
N THR A 254 33.42 38.84 -1.51
CA THR A 254 33.22 38.40 -0.13
C THR A 254 32.89 36.91 -0.11
N LEU A 255 33.64 36.18 0.72
CA LEU A 255 33.52 34.73 0.86
C LEU A 255 33.01 34.41 2.26
N GLU A 256 31.88 33.72 2.32
CA GLU A 256 31.28 33.28 3.57
C GLU A 256 31.11 31.76 3.58
N ILE A 257 30.86 31.18 4.75
CA ILE A 257 30.76 29.73 4.93
C ILE A 257 29.67 29.37 5.95
N GLY A 258 29.12 28.16 5.84
CA GLY A 258 28.14 27.64 6.77
C GLY A 258 26.71 28.10 6.45
N ALA A 259 25.80 27.76 7.37
CA ALA A 259 24.39 28.13 7.24
C ALA A 259 24.15 29.65 7.36
N GLU A 260 25.01 30.40 8.06
CA GLU A 260 24.95 31.87 8.17
C GLU A 260 25.03 32.53 6.78
N ALA A 261 25.96 32.07 5.93
CA ALA A 261 26.11 32.56 4.57
C ALA A 261 24.83 32.34 3.74
N LEU A 262 24.25 31.14 3.85
CA LEU A 262 23.03 30.80 3.13
C LEU A 262 21.83 31.59 3.63
N GLN A 263 21.78 31.92 4.93
CA GLN A 263 20.74 32.78 5.50
C GLN A 263 20.79 34.18 4.88
N GLY A 264 21.97 34.80 4.84
CA GLY A 264 22.14 36.11 4.24
C GLY A 264 21.79 36.15 2.75
N ILE A 265 22.07 35.07 2.01
CA ILE A 265 21.68 34.94 0.60
C ILE A 265 20.16 34.82 0.45
N LEU A 266 19.52 33.99 1.27
CA LEU A 266 18.08 33.75 1.20
C LEU A 266 17.26 34.99 1.60
N GLU A 267 17.69 35.74 2.62
CA GLU A 267 17.03 36.98 3.06
C GLU A 267 17.09 38.10 2.01
N LYS A 268 18.17 38.18 1.22
CA LYS A 268 18.34 39.17 0.14
C LYS A 268 17.60 38.80 -1.15
N MET A 269 17.02 37.60 -1.25
CA MET A 269 16.48 37.09 -2.50
C MET A 269 15.06 37.61 -2.78
N ASP A 270 14.87 38.35 -3.87
CA ASP A 270 13.54 38.76 -4.34
C ASP A 270 12.89 37.64 -5.20
N LEU A 271 11.89 36.97 -4.62
CA LEU A 271 11.16 35.89 -5.26
C LEU A 271 10.30 36.35 -6.46
N ASN A 272 9.84 37.60 -6.48
CA ASN A 272 9.02 38.13 -7.57
C ASN A 272 9.85 38.33 -8.83
N GLN A 273 11.02 38.95 -8.68
CA GLN A 273 11.98 39.13 -9.77
C GLN A 273 12.49 37.77 -10.28
N LEU A 274 12.82 36.85 -9.36
CA LEU A 274 13.32 35.53 -9.71
C LEU A 274 12.27 34.70 -10.48
N SER A 275 11.00 34.72 -10.05
CA SER A 275 9.91 34.04 -10.77
C SER A 275 9.76 34.60 -12.19
N SER A 276 9.73 35.93 -12.34
CA SER A 276 9.60 36.59 -13.65
C SER A 276 10.74 36.22 -14.61
N LYS A 277 11.98 36.20 -14.10
CA LYS A 277 13.17 35.78 -14.87
C LYS A 277 13.07 34.32 -15.31
N LEU A 278 12.71 33.41 -14.39
CA LEU A 278 12.61 31.98 -14.69
C LEU A 278 11.48 31.66 -15.68
N ARG A 279 10.37 32.42 -15.66
CA ARG A 279 9.29 32.29 -16.65
C ARG A 279 9.79 32.62 -18.06
N LEU A 280 10.50 33.74 -18.23
CA LEU A 280 11.13 34.11 -19.51
C LEU A 280 12.14 33.06 -20.00
N GLU A 281 12.99 32.56 -19.11
CA GLU A 281 13.96 31.50 -19.44
C GLU A 281 13.27 30.17 -19.81
N SER A 282 12.15 29.85 -19.18
CA SER A 282 11.41 28.62 -19.45
C SER A 282 10.77 28.57 -20.84
N GLN A 283 10.38 29.72 -21.39
CA GLN A 283 9.82 29.83 -22.74
C GLN A 283 10.88 29.64 -23.83
N THR A 284 12.12 30.04 -23.57
CA THR A 284 13.24 29.97 -24.53
C THR A 284 13.98 28.64 -24.48
N ALA A 285 14.06 28.00 -23.31
CA ALA A 285 14.80 26.77 -23.12
C ALA A 285 14.06 25.52 -23.66
N LYS A 286 14.79 24.61 -24.31
CA LYS A 286 14.29 23.29 -24.74
C LYS A 286 15.04 22.13 -24.05
N GLY A 287 14.37 20.99 -23.90
CA GLY A 287 14.96 19.75 -23.40
C GLY A 287 15.24 19.74 -21.88
N GLN A 288 16.40 19.22 -21.47
CA GLN A 288 16.76 19.03 -20.06
C GLN A 288 16.90 20.34 -19.28
N LYS A 289 17.37 21.41 -19.93
CA LYS A 289 17.49 22.74 -19.30
C LYS A 289 16.12 23.27 -18.88
N ALA A 290 15.12 23.16 -19.76
CA ALA A 290 13.74 23.54 -19.47
C ALA A 290 13.20 22.77 -18.25
N ALA A 291 13.41 21.45 -18.20
CA ALA A 291 12.98 20.64 -17.06
C ALA A 291 13.62 21.04 -15.73
N LYS A 292 14.89 21.48 -15.73
CA LYS A 292 15.56 22.03 -14.54
C LYS A 292 14.94 23.37 -14.12
N ILE A 293 14.70 24.27 -15.08
CA ILE A 293 14.07 25.58 -14.85
C ILE A 293 12.67 25.40 -14.27
N TYR A 294 11.84 24.52 -14.83
CA TYR A 294 10.50 24.24 -14.30
C TYR A 294 10.52 23.72 -12.87
N LYS A 295 11.44 22.80 -12.53
CA LYS A 295 11.60 22.33 -11.15
C LYS A 295 12.00 23.44 -10.19
N ARG A 296 12.83 24.37 -10.64
CA ARG A 296 13.27 25.53 -9.86
C ARG A 296 12.13 26.53 -9.69
N LEU A 297 11.47 26.91 -10.78
CA LEU A 297 10.30 27.79 -10.80
C LEU A 297 9.22 27.27 -9.87
N LYS A 298 8.98 25.94 -9.85
CA LYS A 298 8.05 25.30 -8.92
C LYS A 298 8.34 25.61 -7.46
N VAL A 299 9.60 25.54 -7.03
CA VAL A 299 9.95 25.84 -5.64
C VAL A 299 9.81 27.33 -5.33
N VAL A 300 10.22 28.20 -6.27
CA VAL A 300 10.08 29.66 -6.11
C VAL A 300 8.60 30.06 -5.96
N GLU A 301 7.73 29.51 -6.80
CA GLU A 301 6.28 29.75 -6.75
C GLU A 301 5.66 29.26 -5.43
N GLN A 302 6.08 28.10 -4.90
CA GLN A 302 5.61 27.59 -3.62
C GLN A 302 5.84 28.58 -2.47
N PHE A 303 7.04 29.13 -2.35
CA PHE A 303 7.36 30.12 -1.33
C PHE A 303 6.69 31.47 -1.58
N ARG A 304 6.63 31.90 -2.85
CA ARG A 304 5.99 33.17 -3.24
C ARG A 304 4.50 33.19 -2.91
N ARG A 305 3.76 32.15 -3.29
CA ARG A 305 2.30 32.05 -3.07
C ARG A 305 1.94 31.92 -1.61
N SER A 306 2.73 31.15 -0.86
CA SER A 306 2.49 30.96 0.57
C SER A 306 2.82 32.20 1.41
N LEU A 307 3.47 33.22 0.81
CA LEU A 307 4.00 34.40 1.48
C LEU A 307 4.96 34.02 2.64
N ILE A 308 5.72 32.93 2.43
CA ILE A 308 6.68 32.41 3.39
C ILE A 308 8.09 32.80 2.92
N ASP A 309 8.86 33.40 3.82
CA ASP A 309 10.27 33.70 3.57
C ASP A 309 11.10 32.39 3.56
N PRO A 310 11.88 32.12 2.48
CA PRO A 310 12.81 31.00 2.40
C PRO A 310 13.84 30.94 3.54
N SER A 311 14.21 32.08 4.15
CA SER A 311 15.17 32.15 5.25
C SER A 311 14.78 31.26 6.44
N ARG A 312 13.47 31.01 6.63
CA ARG A 312 12.91 30.14 7.68
C ARG A 312 13.36 28.67 7.61
N MET A 313 13.98 28.24 6.51
CA MET A 313 14.62 26.92 6.43
C MET A 313 15.86 26.81 7.34
N ILE A 314 16.39 27.94 7.80
CA ILE A 314 17.54 28.05 8.69
C ILE A 314 17.04 28.42 10.08
N LEU A 315 17.39 27.60 11.07
CA LEU A 315 16.92 27.68 12.43
C LEU A 315 17.95 28.39 13.30
N SER A 316 17.53 29.46 13.96
CA SER A 316 18.29 30.09 15.06
C SER A 316 17.80 29.62 16.43
N VAL A 317 16.54 29.16 16.50
CA VAL A 317 15.88 28.67 17.71
C VAL A 317 15.27 27.30 17.42
N ILE A 318 15.53 26.33 18.29
CA ILE A 318 14.96 24.98 18.18
C ILE A 318 13.93 24.75 19.27
N PRO A 319 12.70 24.32 18.94
CA PRO A 319 11.71 23.95 19.95
C PRO A 319 12.11 22.65 20.65
N VAL A 320 11.85 22.57 21.95
CA VAL A 320 12.03 21.37 22.76
C VAL A 320 10.66 20.77 23.05
N ILE A 321 10.47 19.52 22.58
CA ILE A 321 9.23 18.78 22.79
C ILE A 321 8.93 18.57 24.29
N PRO A 322 7.66 18.60 24.73
CA PRO A 322 7.28 18.42 26.12
C PRO A 322 7.84 17.13 26.75
N PRO A 323 8.25 17.12 28.04
CA PRO A 323 8.91 16.01 28.70
C PRO A 323 8.12 14.70 28.71
N ASP A 324 6.81 14.77 28.84
CA ASP A 324 5.95 13.58 28.92
C ASP A 324 5.81 12.86 27.56
N LEU A 325 6.18 13.52 26.45
CA LEU A 325 6.34 12.89 25.13
C LEU A 325 7.72 12.23 24.96
N ARG A 326 8.65 12.49 25.88
CA ARG A 326 10.00 11.91 25.96
C ARG A 326 10.31 11.45 27.40
N PRO A 327 9.49 10.56 27.96
CA PRO A 327 9.51 10.27 29.39
C PRO A 327 10.82 9.63 29.83
N MET A 328 11.14 9.84 31.11
CA MET A 328 12.17 9.11 31.84
C MET A 328 11.46 8.38 32.99
N VAL A 329 11.38 7.06 32.89
CA VAL A 329 10.61 6.22 33.82
C VAL A 329 11.57 5.39 34.66
N GLN A 330 11.34 5.36 35.96
CA GLN A 330 12.08 4.50 36.88
C GLN A 330 11.55 3.06 36.76
N LEU A 331 12.47 2.12 36.56
CA LEU A 331 12.18 0.68 36.58
C LEU A 331 12.39 0.13 38.00
N GLU A 332 11.80 -1.03 38.26
CA GLU A 332 12.07 -1.81 39.47
C GLU A 332 13.59 -2.07 39.59
N GLY A 333 14.18 -1.73 40.75
CA GLY A 333 15.63 -1.79 40.98
C GLY A 333 16.40 -0.47 40.79
N GLY A 334 15.71 0.67 40.68
CA GLY A 334 16.33 2.01 40.71
C GLY A 334 17.03 2.43 39.41
N ARG A 335 16.89 1.64 38.34
CA ARG A 335 17.35 1.99 36.99
C ARG A 335 16.35 2.92 36.31
N PHE A 336 16.82 3.69 35.33
CA PHE A 336 15.97 4.57 34.53
C PHE A 336 15.95 4.13 33.07
N ALA A 337 14.74 4.07 32.50
CA ALA A 337 14.52 4.00 31.06
C ALA A 337 14.28 5.42 30.55
N SER A 338 15.14 5.91 29.66
CA SER A 338 15.00 7.22 29.01
C SER A 338 14.64 7.05 27.54
N SER A 339 13.82 7.97 27.03
CA SER A 339 13.67 8.15 25.58
C SER A 339 15.00 8.51 24.91
N ASP A 340 15.25 7.95 23.72
CA ASP A 340 16.41 8.23 22.87
C ASP A 340 16.52 9.72 22.51
N LEU A 341 15.38 10.44 22.44
CA LEU A 341 15.34 11.88 22.17
C LEU A 341 16.10 12.70 23.22
N ASN A 342 16.04 12.29 24.50
CA ASN A 342 16.72 13.02 25.57
C ASN A 342 18.25 13.00 25.34
N ASP A 343 18.79 11.91 24.80
CA ASP A 343 20.21 11.84 24.45
C ASP A 343 20.57 12.73 23.27
N LEU A 344 19.68 12.85 22.28
CA LEU A 344 19.87 13.74 21.12
C LEU A 344 19.83 15.22 21.55
N TYR A 345 18.83 15.62 22.35
CA TYR A 345 18.77 16.96 22.93
C TYR A 345 19.98 17.27 23.80
N ARG A 346 20.39 16.31 24.64
CA ARG A 346 21.57 16.46 25.50
C ARG A 346 22.84 16.68 24.70
N ARG A 347 23.04 15.94 23.59
CA ARG A 347 24.18 16.18 22.67
C ARG A 347 24.13 17.58 22.09
N LEU A 348 22.98 18.00 21.60
CA LEU A 348 22.78 19.34 21.01
C LEU A 348 23.11 20.44 22.02
N ILE A 349 22.54 20.40 23.22
CA ILE A 349 22.78 21.41 24.28
C ILE A 349 24.26 21.45 24.66
N ASN A 350 24.90 20.29 24.82
CA ASN A 350 26.33 20.23 25.12
C ASN A 350 27.19 20.87 24.02
N ARG A 351 26.87 20.64 22.74
CA ARG A 351 27.58 21.26 21.60
C ARG A 351 27.35 22.76 21.55
N ASN A 352 26.11 23.19 21.76
CA ASN A 352 25.74 24.61 21.76
C ASN A 352 26.45 25.37 22.90
N ASN A 353 26.44 24.82 24.11
CA ASN A 353 27.12 25.41 25.27
C ASN A 353 28.65 25.44 25.08
N ARG A 354 29.23 24.39 24.48
CA ARG A 354 30.65 24.35 24.15
C ARG A 354 31.00 25.42 23.12
N LEU A 355 30.19 25.58 22.07
CA LEU A 355 30.39 26.60 21.04
C LEU A 355 30.28 28.02 21.62
N ASN A 356 29.28 28.30 22.46
CA ASN A 356 29.15 29.58 23.17
C ASN A 356 30.39 29.90 24.01
N ARG A 357 30.93 28.91 24.73
CA ARG A 357 32.18 29.08 25.49
C ARG A 357 33.37 29.38 24.57
N LEU A 358 33.51 28.66 23.46
CA LEU A 358 34.60 28.89 22.50
C LEU A 358 34.52 30.29 21.87
N LEU A 359 33.32 30.76 21.55
CA LEU A 359 33.09 32.12 21.04
C LEU A 359 33.45 33.17 22.10
N SER A 360 33.06 32.97 23.35
CA SER A 360 33.40 33.89 24.46
C SER A 360 34.91 33.97 24.75
N LEU A 361 35.64 32.89 24.47
CA LEU A 361 37.09 32.81 24.64
C LEU A 361 37.88 33.32 23.43
N GLY A 362 37.22 33.66 22.32
CA GLY A 362 37.89 34.04 21.07
C GLY A 362 38.74 32.92 20.46
N ALA A 363 38.26 31.67 20.52
CA ALA A 363 39.00 30.52 20.00
C ALA A 363 39.27 30.62 18.48
N PRO A 364 40.39 30.05 17.98
CA PRO A 364 40.70 30.04 16.56
C PRO A 364 39.59 29.49 15.68
N GLU A 365 39.45 30.06 14.47
CA GLU A 365 38.32 29.81 13.59
C GLU A 365 38.17 28.33 13.19
N ILE A 366 39.27 27.58 13.04
CA ILE A 366 39.26 26.15 12.71
C ILE A 366 38.50 25.34 13.77
N ILE A 367 38.71 25.66 15.06
CA ILE A 367 38.05 24.99 16.18
C ILE A 367 36.57 25.36 16.20
N VAL A 368 36.26 26.64 15.98
CA VAL A 368 34.90 27.15 15.92
C VAL A 368 34.13 26.50 14.77
N ARG A 369 34.69 26.46 13.54
CA ARG A 369 34.10 25.80 12.37
C ARG A 369 33.83 24.32 12.62
N ASN A 370 34.77 23.61 13.24
CA ASN A 370 34.56 22.22 13.60
C ASN A 370 33.41 22.04 14.60
N GLU A 371 33.32 22.89 15.63
CA GLU A 371 32.23 22.81 16.60
C GLU A 371 30.87 23.25 16.00
N LYS A 372 30.84 24.27 15.11
CA LYS A 372 29.66 24.64 14.31
C LYS A 372 29.18 23.46 13.46
N ARG A 373 30.10 22.75 12.78
CA ARG A 373 29.80 21.52 12.04
C ARG A 373 29.22 20.43 12.94
N MET A 374 29.81 20.21 14.12
CA MET A 374 29.30 19.22 15.08
C MET A 374 27.93 19.59 15.63
N LEU A 375 27.63 20.89 15.79
CA LEU A 375 26.31 21.37 16.18
C LEU A 375 25.29 21.08 15.07
N GLN A 376 25.61 21.38 13.80
CA GLN A 376 24.77 21.03 12.65
C GLN A 376 24.50 19.52 12.59
N GLU A 377 25.52 18.67 12.75
CA GLU A 377 25.33 17.21 12.80
C GLU A 377 24.43 16.76 13.97
N ALA A 378 24.50 17.44 15.12
CA ALA A 378 23.66 17.11 16.28
C ALA A 378 22.19 17.47 16.04
N VAL A 379 21.92 18.59 15.35
CA VAL A 379 20.57 19.00 14.94
C VAL A 379 20.03 18.08 13.85
N ASP A 380 20.85 17.72 12.87
CA ASP A 380 20.49 16.76 11.83
C ASP A 380 20.06 15.42 12.47
N ALA A 381 20.82 14.92 13.44
CA ALA A 381 20.52 13.68 14.15
C ALA A 381 19.24 13.76 14.99
N LEU A 382 18.93 14.94 15.55
CA LEU A 382 17.69 15.18 16.30
C LEU A 382 16.45 15.09 15.39
N PHE A 383 16.51 15.75 14.23
CA PHE A 383 15.38 15.78 13.29
C PHE A 383 15.27 14.49 12.47
N ASP A 384 16.36 14.01 11.86
CA ASP A 384 16.36 12.83 10.99
C ASP A 384 17.73 12.12 10.99
N SER A 385 17.90 11.12 11.85
CA SER A 385 19.14 10.35 11.97
C SER A 385 19.49 9.56 10.71
N SER A 386 18.49 9.15 9.92
CA SER A 386 18.69 8.38 8.68
C SER A 386 19.44 9.15 7.58
N LYS A 387 19.37 10.49 7.61
CA LYS A 387 20.02 11.38 6.65
C LYS A 387 21.43 11.79 7.06
N GLN A 388 21.92 11.33 8.22
CA GLN A 388 23.28 11.55 8.64
C GLN A 388 24.24 10.71 7.78
N ARG A 389 25.44 11.23 7.50
CA ARG A 389 26.50 10.42 6.86
C ARG A 389 26.87 9.30 7.83
N GLN A 390 26.53 8.06 7.48
CA GLN A 390 26.94 6.89 8.26
C GLN A 390 28.46 6.84 8.32
N LYS A 391 29.03 6.97 9.52
CA LYS A 391 30.45 6.69 9.71
C LYS A 391 30.63 5.19 9.49
N THR A 392 31.47 4.81 8.52
CA THR A 392 31.80 3.42 8.13
C THR A 392 32.40 2.56 9.26
N ARG A 393 32.55 3.12 10.47
CA ARG A 393 32.97 2.44 11.70
C ARG A 393 31.89 2.57 12.78
N VAL A 394 30.86 1.72 12.72
CA VAL A 394 30.01 1.46 13.89
C VAL A 394 30.31 0.05 14.38
N THR A 395 30.79 -0.01 15.62
CA THR A 395 30.96 -1.22 16.43
C THR A 395 29.67 -2.05 16.40
N ARG A 396 29.78 -3.36 16.18
CA ARG A 396 28.73 -4.32 15.78
C ARG A 396 27.49 -4.48 16.69
N CYS A 397 27.22 -3.60 17.66
CA CYS A 397 26.16 -3.79 18.67
C CYS A 397 25.40 -2.55 19.21
N LYS A 398 25.57 -1.32 18.68
CA LYS A 398 24.77 -0.17 19.18
C LYS A 398 23.56 0.10 18.28
N LYS A 399 22.37 -0.02 18.86
CA LYS A 399 21.09 0.39 18.26
C LYS A 399 21.15 1.88 17.87
N GLU A 400 20.69 2.21 16.67
CA GLU A 400 20.54 3.59 16.22
C GLU A 400 19.50 4.33 17.07
N LEU A 401 19.80 5.57 17.46
CA LEU A 401 18.87 6.38 18.25
C LEU A 401 17.70 6.84 17.37
N ARG A 402 16.49 6.77 17.92
CA ARG A 402 15.27 7.20 17.24
C ARG A 402 15.15 8.72 17.22
N SER A 403 15.07 9.30 16.02
CA SER A 403 14.91 10.75 15.80
C SER A 403 13.43 11.19 15.82
N LEU A 404 13.17 12.50 15.76
CA LEU A 404 11.80 13.04 15.65
C LEU A 404 11.09 12.55 14.38
N SER A 405 11.79 12.49 13.24
CA SER A 405 11.26 11.93 12.00
C SER A 405 10.84 10.48 12.14
N ASP A 406 11.63 9.66 12.85
CA ASP A 406 11.36 8.23 13.04
C ASP A 406 10.18 7.97 13.98
N MET A 407 9.81 8.95 14.82
CA MET A 407 8.58 8.88 15.59
C MET A 407 7.34 9.01 14.69
N ILE A 408 7.46 9.67 13.54
CA ILE A 408 6.34 9.92 12.64
C ILE A 408 6.31 8.86 11.52
N LYS A 409 7.48 8.46 11.01
CA LYS A 409 7.64 7.53 9.89
C LYS A 409 7.46 6.05 10.28
N GLY A 410 7.10 5.24 9.30
CA GLY A 410 7.14 3.78 9.39
C GLY A 410 5.97 3.14 10.16
N LYS A 411 6.01 1.80 10.33
CA LYS A 411 4.94 1.04 10.99
C LYS A 411 4.78 1.39 12.48
N GLN A 412 5.90 1.69 13.17
CA GLN A 412 5.91 2.13 14.56
C GLN A 412 5.74 3.65 14.72
N GLY A 413 5.54 4.37 13.62
CA GLY A 413 5.32 5.81 13.62
C GLY A 413 3.93 6.17 14.13
N ILE A 414 3.77 7.40 14.62
CA ILE A 414 2.53 7.92 15.23
C ILE A 414 1.33 7.74 14.29
N PHE A 415 1.45 8.11 13.00
CA PHE A 415 0.35 8.00 12.03
C PHE A 415 -0.22 6.58 11.93
N ARG A 416 0.64 5.55 11.92
CA ARG A 416 0.21 4.17 11.68
C ARG A 416 -0.10 3.43 12.98
N LEU A 417 0.75 3.55 13.99
CA LEU A 417 0.64 2.76 15.21
C LEU A 417 -0.39 3.31 16.20
N ASN A 418 -0.52 4.64 16.28
CA ASN A 418 -1.26 5.31 17.35
C ASN A 418 -2.50 6.06 16.83
N LEU A 419 -2.47 6.61 15.61
CA LEU A 419 -3.59 7.36 15.05
C LEU A 419 -4.58 6.44 14.34
N LEU A 420 -4.11 5.58 13.42
CA LEU A 420 -4.96 4.63 12.71
C LEU A 420 -5.26 3.37 13.53
N GLY A 421 -4.24 2.77 14.16
CA GLY A 421 -4.41 1.67 15.11
C GLY A 421 -4.55 2.21 16.53
N LYS A 422 -5.59 1.80 17.26
CA LYS A 422 -5.75 2.13 18.69
C LYS A 422 -6.11 0.89 19.47
N ARG A 423 -5.59 0.79 20.69
CA ARG A 423 -6.13 -0.15 21.67
C ARG A 423 -7.43 0.43 22.19
N VAL A 424 -8.47 -0.39 22.20
CA VAL A 424 -9.83 0.02 22.59
C VAL A 424 -10.21 -0.72 23.87
N ASP A 425 -10.80 0.03 24.80
CA ASP A 425 -11.45 -0.54 25.98
C ASP A 425 -12.76 -1.25 25.59
N TYR A 426 -13.40 -1.94 26.53
CA TYR A 426 -14.64 -2.72 26.29
C TYR A 426 -14.48 -3.74 25.17
N SER A 427 -13.31 -4.39 25.15
CA SER A 427 -12.99 -5.46 24.23
C SER A 427 -12.45 -6.69 24.95
N GLY A 428 -12.74 -7.86 24.40
CA GLY A 428 -12.32 -9.16 24.92
C GLY A 428 -11.77 -10.03 23.80
N ARG A 429 -11.05 -11.10 24.13
CA ARG A 429 -10.60 -12.11 23.15
C ARG A 429 -10.69 -13.49 23.77
N ALA A 430 -11.25 -14.44 23.03
CA ALA A 430 -11.25 -15.84 23.41
C ALA A 430 -11.15 -16.75 22.18
N VAL A 431 -10.86 -18.02 22.43
CA VAL A 431 -10.90 -19.10 21.44
C VAL A 431 -12.35 -19.31 21.01
N ILE A 432 -12.56 -19.56 19.72
CA ILE A 432 -13.87 -19.89 19.18
C ILE A 432 -14.11 -21.39 19.13
N ILE A 433 -15.36 -21.78 19.39
CA ILE A 433 -15.87 -23.14 19.27
C ILE A 433 -17.17 -23.14 18.45
N ASN A 434 -17.56 -24.30 17.96
CA ASN A 434 -18.78 -24.45 17.18
C ASN A 434 -20.05 -24.24 18.05
N GLY A 435 -21.01 -23.49 17.52
CA GLY A 435 -22.33 -23.30 18.12
C GLY A 435 -23.45 -23.75 17.19
N PRO A 436 -23.71 -25.08 17.07
CA PRO A 436 -24.70 -25.61 16.13
C PRO A 436 -26.14 -25.15 16.44
N GLU A 437 -26.47 -24.96 17.71
CA GLU A 437 -27.80 -24.53 18.18
C GLU A 437 -28.07 -23.03 18.05
N LEU A 438 -27.06 -22.24 17.69
CA LEU A 438 -27.21 -20.79 17.54
C LEU A 438 -27.96 -20.46 16.25
N ASN A 439 -28.77 -19.41 16.28
CA ASN A 439 -29.31 -18.78 15.08
C ASN A 439 -28.27 -17.89 14.42
N LEU A 440 -28.49 -17.53 13.16
CA LEU A 440 -27.51 -16.78 12.38
C LEU A 440 -27.14 -15.41 13.01
N ASP A 441 -28.09 -14.77 13.68
CA ASP A 441 -27.94 -13.49 14.40
C ASP A 441 -27.32 -13.62 15.79
N GLN A 442 -27.07 -14.85 16.28
CA GLN A 442 -26.63 -15.08 17.65
C GLN A 442 -25.17 -15.52 17.76
N CYS A 443 -24.52 -15.13 18.85
CA CYS A 443 -23.22 -15.67 19.26
C CYS A 443 -23.24 -16.08 20.73
N GLY A 444 -22.52 -17.13 21.12
CA GLY A 444 -22.38 -17.50 22.52
C GLY A 444 -21.24 -16.74 23.18
N LEU A 445 -21.53 -15.97 24.22
CA LEU A 445 -20.54 -15.20 24.98
C LEU A 445 -20.37 -15.77 26.39
N PRO A 446 -19.13 -16.10 26.82
CA PRO A 446 -18.84 -16.49 28.20
C PRO A 446 -19.37 -15.51 29.24
N LYS A 447 -20.05 -16.02 30.27
CA LYS A 447 -20.58 -15.22 31.39
C LYS A 447 -19.51 -14.35 32.06
N GLU A 448 -18.33 -14.91 32.34
CA GLU A 448 -17.23 -14.15 32.97
C GLU A 448 -16.72 -13.01 32.08
N MET A 449 -16.63 -13.25 30.77
CA MET A 449 -16.22 -12.22 29.82
C MET A 449 -17.28 -11.12 29.72
N ALA A 450 -18.56 -11.50 29.61
CA ALA A 450 -19.67 -10.56 29.55
C ALA A 450 -19.74 -9.67 30.80
N LEU A 451 -19.51 -10.24 31.99
CA LEU A 451 -19.49 -9.48 33.25
C LEU A 451 -18.49 -8.32 33.23
N GLU A 452 -17.27 -8.55 32.74
CA GLU A 452 -16.25 -7.50 32.64
C GLU A 452 -16.52 -6.52 31.49
N LEU A 453 -17.01 -6.99 30.35
CA LEU A 453 -17.34 -6.13 29.20
C LEU A 453 -18.49 -5.16 29.51
N PHE A 454 -19.55 -5.63 30.17
CA PHE A 454 -20.75 -4.86 30.48
C PHE A 454 -20.72 -4.20 31.87
N LYS A 455 -19.57 -4.25 32.55
CA LYS A 455 -19.42 -3.81 33.95
C LYS A 455 -20.01 -2.43 34.26
N PRO A 456 -19.81 -1.36 33.46
CA PRO A 456 -20.41 -0.05 33.77
C PRO A 456 -21.95 -0.05 33.70
N LEU A 457 -22.52 -0.80 32.76
CA LEU A 457 -23.97 -0.93 32.60
C LEU A 457 -24.57 -1.69 33.77
N ILE A 458 -23.92 -2.77 34.21
CA ILE A 458 -24.33 -3.54 35.40
C ILE A 458 -24.27 -2.67 36.65
N LEU A 459 -23.19 -1.89 36.85
CA LEU A 459 -23.08 -0.97 37.98
C LEU A 459 -24.22 0.05 38.01
N ARG A 460 -24.64 0.55 36.84
CA ARG A 460 -25.78 1.47 36.73
C ARG A 460 -27.08 0.79 37.16
N GLU A 461 -27.35 -0.42 36.69
CA GLU A 461 -28.56 -1.18 37.04
C GLU A 461 -28.59 -1.58 38.53
N VAL A 462 -27.45 -1.97 39.11
CA VAL A 462 -27.32 -2.29 40.55
C VAL A 462 -27.67 -1.07 41.41
N LEU A 463 -27.20 0.13 41.02
CA LEU A 463 -27.54 1.37 41.71
C LEU A 463 -29.02 1.75 41.52
N ALA A 464 -29.54 1.61 40.29
CA ALA A 464 -30.92 1.94 39.96
C ALA A 464 -31.93 1.06 40.73
N LYS A 465 -31.61 -0.22 40.92
CA LYS A 465 -32.42 -1.17 41.71
C LYS A 465 -32.22 -1.06 43.23
N GLY A 466 -31.27 -0.23 43.69
CA GLY A 466 -31.02 0.00 45.11
C GLY A 466 -30.25 -1.11 45.83
N TYR A 467 -29.62 -2.05 45.11
CA TYR A 467 -28.79 -3.11 45.71
C TYR A 467 -27.52 -2.56 46.37
N ALA A 468 -27.05 -1.39 45.92
CA ALA A 468 -25.92 -0.68 46.52
C ALA A 468 -26.17 0.83 46.59
N PRO A 469 -25.70 1.52 47.64
CA PRO A 469 -25.90 2.96 47.79
C PRO A 469 -24.91 3.83 47.01
N ASN A 470 -23.74 3.28 46.62
CA ASN A 470 -22.69 4.02 45.92
C ASN A 470 -21.92 3.12 44.94
N VAL A 471 -21.20 3.72 44.00
CA VAL A 471 -20.46 3.00 42.94
C VAL A 471 -19.42 2.02 43.51
N LYS A 472 -18.78 2.37 44.65
CA LYS A 472 -17.76 1.53 45.27
C LYS A 472 -18.37 0.25 45.87
N SER A 473 -19.50 0.39 46.57
CA SER A 473 -20.31 -0.71 47.09
C SER A 473 -20.90 -1.54 45.96
N ALA A 474 -21.37 -0.90 44.88
CA ALA A 474 -21.86 -1.61 43.69
C ALA A 474 -20.74 -2.42 43.03
N LYS A 475 -19.51 -1.88 42.95
CA LYS A 475 -18.35 -2.62 42.45
C LYS A 475 -18.03 -3.84 43.31
N PHE A 476 -18.04 -3.68 44.63
CA PHE A 476 -17.85 -4.79 45.55
C PHE A 476 -18.96 -5.85 45.41
N PHE A 477 -20.22 -5.43 45.25
CA PHE A 477 -21.36 -6.32 45.01
C PHE A 477 -21.19 -7.13 43.70
N VAL A 478 -20.78 -6.48 42.61
CA VAL A 478 -20.49 -7.16 41.34
C VAL A 478 -19.30 -8.13 41.47
N GLU A 479 -18.28 -7.77 42.23
CA GLU A 479 -17.10 -8.63 42.50
C GLU A 479 -17.45 -9.88 43.33
N GLN A 480 -18.52 -9.84 44.14
CA GLN A 480 -19.02 -11.00 44.88
C GLN A 480 -19.69 -12.07 44.00
N ARG A 481 -20.08 -11.72 42.76
CA ARG A 481 -20.71 -12.64 41.79
C ARG A 481 -21.98 -13.33 42.31
N SER A 482 -22.84 -12.60 43.03
CA SER A 482 -24.10 -13.12 43.54
C SER A 482 -25.10 -13.47 42.43
N SER A 483 -26.14 -14.25 42.73
CA SER A 483 -27.18 -14.64 41.78
C SER A 483 -27.82 -13.45 41.06
N GLU A 484 -28.09 -12.38 41.79
CA GLU A 484 -28.74 -11.17 41.28
C GLU A 484 -27.89 -10.46 40.22
N VAL A 485 -26.55 -10.56 40.32
CA VAL A 485 -25.64 -9.99 39.32
C VAL A 485 -25.79 -10.70 37.98
N TRP A 486 -26.02 -12.02 37.99
CA TRP A 486 -26.24 -12.80 36.77
C TRP A 486 -27.58 -12.46 36.12
N ASP A 487 -28.64 -12.29 36.92
CA ASP A 487 -29.95 -11.86 36.42
C ASP A 487 -29.89 -10.46 35.81
N ILE A 488 -29.17 -9.53 36.45
CA ILE A 488 -28.93 -8.18 35.91
C ILE A 488 -28.12 -8.26 34.62
N LEU A 489 -27.08 -9.10 34.58
CA LEU A 489 -26.26 -9.27 33.39
C LEU A 489 -27.11 -9.77 32.21
N GLU A 490 -27.98 -10.75 32.42
CA GLU A 490 -28.87 -11.27 31.37
C GLU A 490 -29.81 -10.18 30.83
N GLN A 491 -30.37 -9.34 31.72
CA GLN A 491 -31.20 -8.19 31.32
C GLN A 491 -30.44 -7.13 30.53
N VAL A 492 -29.20 -6.80 30.93
CA VAL A 492 -28.36 -5.80 30.26
C VAL A 492 -27.92 -6.29 28.87
N VAL A 493 -27.63 -7.57 28.76
CA VAL A 493 -27.13 -8.22 27.55
C VAL A 493 -28.26 -8.45 26.53
N TYR A 494 -29.51 -8.56 27.00
CA TYR A 494 -30.68 -8.73 26.14
C TYR A 494 -30.82 -7.58 25.13
N ASN A 495 -30.98 -7.91 23.84
CA ASN A 495 -31.04 -6.97 22.71
C ASN A 495 -29.83 -6.01 22.56
N HIS A 496 -28.71 -6.27 23.23
CA HIS A 496 -27.49 -5.48 23.08
C HIS A 496 -26.53 -6.17 22.10
N PRO A 497 -26.34 -5.67 20.87
CA PRO A 497 -25.45 -6.31 19.91
C PRO A 497 -23.99 -6.23 20.38
N VAL A 498 -23.19 -7.22 20.00
CA VAL A 498 -21.73 -7.24 20.16
C VAL A 498 -21.08 -7.48 18.80
N LEU A 499 -19.90 -6.90 18.59
CA LEU A 499 -19.14 -7.08 17.36
C LEU A 499 -18.11 -8.19 17.54
N LEU A 500 -18.14 -9.20 16.68
CA LEU A 500 -17.08 -10.20 16.59
C LEU A 500 -16.12 -9.85 15.45
N ASN A 501 -14.83 -9.95 15.71
CA ASN A 501 -13.77 -9.67 14.75
C ASN A 501 -12.70 -10.76 14.77
N ARG A 502 -12.27 -11.22 13.60
CA ARG A 502 -11.12 -12.12 13.42
C ARG A 502 -9.99 -11.42 12.69
N ALA A 503 -8.78 -11.49 13.26
CA ALA A 503 -7.57 -11.03 12.60
C ALA A 503 -6.95 -12.16 11.75
N PRO A 504 -6.46 -11.87 10.52
CA PRO A 504 -6.47 -10.59 9.82
C PRO A 504 -7.84 -10.26 9.20
N THR A 505 -8.29 -9.01 9.35
CA THR A 505 -9.54 -8.52 8.75
C THR A 505 -9.27 -8.11 7.30
N LEU A 506 -9.58 -9.00 6.34
CA LEU A 506 -9.32 -8.76 4.89
C LEU A 506 -10.40 -7.91 4.21
N TRP A 507 -11.61 -7.96 4.73
CA TRP A 507 -12.81 -7.32 4.19
C TRP A 507 -13.83 -7.03 5.30
N LYS A 508 -14.91 -6.30 4.97
CA LYS A 508 -15.92 -5.92 5.97
C LYS A 508 -16.59 -7.09 6.69
N LEU A 509 -16.77 -8.26 6.04
CA LEU A 509 -17.36 -9.45 6.66
C LEU A 509 -16.49 -10.09 7.76
N GLY A 510 -15.23 -9.65 7.89
CA GLY A 510 -14.38 -10.03 9.02
C GLY A 510 -14.79 -9.37 10.34
N ILE A 511 -15.76 -8.45 10.32
CA ILE A 511 -16.40 -7.86 11.50
C ILE A 511 -17.92 -7.93 11.31
N GLN A 512 -18.63 -8.62 12.18
CA GLN A 512 -20.10 -8.69 12.14
C GLN A 512 -20.68 -8.51 13.54
N ALA A 513 -21.89 -7.98 13.60
CA ALA A 513 -22.65 -7.87 14.83
C ALA A 513 -23.50 -9.14 15.07
N PHE A 514 -23.62 -9.51 16.34
CA PHE A 514 -24.43 -10.61 16.82
C PHE A 514 -25.10 -10.25 18.13
N TYR A 515 -26.23 -10.90 18.43
CA TYR A 515 -26.82 -10.88 19.74
C TYR A 515 -26.15 -11.93 20.65
N PRO A 516 -25.55 -11.51 21.77
CA PRO A 516 -24.89 -12.41 22.71
C PRO A 516 -25.92 -13.27 23.47
N LYS A 517 -25.76 -14.58 23.39
CA LYS A 517 -26.37 -15.56 24.29
C LYS A 517 -25.35 -15.96 25.35
N LEU A 518 -25.68 -15.73 26.62
CA LEU A 518 -24.78 -16.06 27.73
C LEU A 518 -24.59 -17.59 27.81
N ILE A 519 -23.34 -18.02 27.88
CA ILE A 519 -22.95 -19.44 27.98
C ILE A 519 -21.95 -19.65 29.11
N GLU A 520 -21.92 -20.88 29.62
CA GLU A 520 -20.89 -21.35 30.53
C GLU A 520 -19.57 -21.67 29.80
N GLY A 521 -18.46 -21.58 30.52
CA GLY A 521 -17.10 -21.79 29.99
C GLY A 521 -16.45 -20.51 29.47
N ASN A 522 -15.27 -20.65 28.85
CA ASN A 522 -14.38 -19.52 28.50
C ASN A 522 -14.21 -19.30 26.99
N ALA A 523 -14.92 -20.07 26.15
CA ALA A 523 -14.82 -20.03 24.70
C ALA A 523 -16.07 -19.41 24.08
N ILE A 524 -15.88 -18.66 22.99
CA ILE A 524 -16.98 -18.03 22.24
C ILE A 524 -17.60 -19.08 21.32
N ARG A 525 -18.93 -19.24 21.33
CA ARG A 525 -19.61 -20.09 20.35
C ARG A 525 -19.99 -19.28 19.12
N LEU A 526 -19.58 -19.74 17.95
CA LEU A 526 -19.86 -19.10 16.68
C LEU A 526 -20.81 -19.96 15.83
N HIS A 527 -21.70 -19.29 15.10
CA HIS A 527 -22.54 -19.94 14.09
C HIS A 527 -21.70 -20.52 12.94
N LEU A 528 -22.09 -21.69 12.43
CA LEU A 528 -21.29 -22.43 11.44
C LEU A 528 -21.32 -21.82 10.02
N CYS A 529 -22.39 -21.11 9.65
CA CYS A 529 -22.54 -20.53 8.32
C CYS A 529 -21.79 -19.21 8.15
N VAL A 530 -21.43 -18.52 9.24
CA VAL A 530 -20.65 -17.26 9.17
C VAL A 530 -19.13 -17.50 9.11
N CYS A 531 -18.67 -18.72 9.37
CA CYS A 531 -17.24 -19.07 9.34
C CYS A 531 -16.56 -18.76 8.00
N SER A 532 -17.28 -18.85 6.88
CA SER A 532 -16.76 -18.49 5.54
C SER A 532 -16.42 -17.00 5.45
N GLY A 533 -17.26 -16.11 6.00
CA GLY A 533 -17.02 -14.66 6.04
C GLY A 533 -15.82 -14.27 6.89
N PHE A 534 -15.63 -14.91 8.03
CA PHE A 534 -14.45 -14.69 8.88
C PHE A 534 -13.20 -15.44 8.39
N ASN A 535 -13.35 -16.34 7.42
CA ASN A 535 -12.35 -17.34 7.04
C ASN A 535 -11.80 -18.10 8.27
N ALA A 536 -12.69 -18.45 9.20
CA ALA A 536 -12.38 -19.01 10.51
C ALA A 536 -12.55 -20.54 10.56
N ASP A 537 -11.69 -21.19 11.32
CA ASP A 537 -11.75 -22.60 11.69
C ASP A 537 -11.79 -22.78 13.22
N PHE A 538 -11.90 -24.03 13.68
CA PHE A 538 -12.06 -24.38 15.09
C PHE A 538 -10.87 -25.20 15.61
N ASP A 539 -9.65 -24.88 15.14
CA ASP A 539 -8.39 -25.56 15.50
C ASP A 539 -7.55 -24.78 16.54
N GLY A 540 -8.12 -23.73 17.13
CA GLY A 540 -7.46 -22.85 18.09
C GLY A 540 -7.55 -21.36 17.76
N ASP A 541 -8.23 -21.03 16.66
CA ASP A 541 -8.57 -19.67 16.26
C ASP A 541 -9.20 -18.85 17.38
N GLN A 542 -8.88 -17.56 17.39
CA GLN A 542 -9.36 -16.60 18.39
C GLN A 542 -10.11 -15.46 17.72
N MET A 543 -11.19 -15.01 18.35
CA MET A 543 -11.94 -13.82 17.94
C MET A 543 -11.93 -12.77 19.05
N ALA A 544 -11.88 -11.51 18.62
CA ALA A 544 -12.08 -10.37 19.48
C ALA A 544 -13.57 -10.00 19.53
N VAL A 545 -14.04 -9.61 20.72
CA VAL A 545 -15.38 -9.10 20.97
C VAL A 545 -15.27 -7.61 21.29
N HIS A 546 -16.13 -6.77 20.71
CA HIS A 546 -16.23 -5.34 21.03
C HIS A 546 -17.68 -4.99 21.35
N VAL A 547 -17.88 -4.16 22.38
CA VAL A 547 -19.22 -3.73 22.80
C VAL A 547 -19.49 -2.29 22.34
N PRO A 548 -20.49 -2.05 21.47
CA PRO A 548 -20.90 -0.70 21.08
C PRO A 548 -21.62 0.01 22.24
N LEU A 549 -21.13 1.18 22.66
CA LEU A 549 -21.67 1.87 23.84
C LEU A 549 -22.72 2.92 23.53
N SER A 550 -22.55 3.73 22.48
CA SER A 550 -23.50 4.77 22.10
C SER A 550 -24.71 4.18 21.39
N GLU A 551 -25.86 4.84 21.52
CA GLU A 551 -27.10 4.44 20.83
C GLU A 551 -26.91 4.43 19.31
N GLU A 552 -26.27 5.46 18.75
CA GLU A 552 -25.91 5.52 17.31
C GLU A 552 -25.10 4.29 16.86
N ALA A 553 -24.11 3.85 17.67
CA ALA A 553 -23.26 2.71 17.32
C ALA A 553 -24.01 1.37 17.49
N GLN A 554 -24.92 1.28 18.45
CA GLN A 554 -25.79 0.11 18.60
C GLN A 554 -26.75 -0.01 17.42
N GLU A 555 -27.34 1.11 16.98
CA GLU A 555 -28.24 1.13 15.83
C GLU A 555 -27.51 0.80 14.51
N GLU A 556 -26.30 1.32 14.31
CA GLU A 556 -25.41 0.92 13.20
C GLU A 556 -25.13 -0.59 13.24
N ALA A 557 -24.83 -1.14 14.41
CA ALA A 557 -24.59 -2.57 14.57
C ALA A 557 -25.83 -3.42 14.22
N ARG A 558 -27.04 -3.00 14.66
CA ARG A 558 -28.30 -3.72 14.39
C ARG A 558 -28.74 -3.63 12.93
N THR A 559 -28.54 -2.49 12.28
CA THR A 559 -29.08 -2.22 10.94
C THR A 559 -28.11 -2.60 9.83
N ILE A 560 -26.81 -2.32 10.01
CA ILE A 560 -25.80 -2.48 8.95
C ILE A 560 -24.92 -3.70 9.21
N MET A 561 -24.41 -3.89 10.42
CA MET A 561 -23.36 -4.90 10.68
C MET A 561 -23.89 -6.28 11.09
N ILE A 562 -25.19 -6.41 11.39
CA ILE A 562 -25.79 -7.67 11.82
C ILE A 562 -25.52 -8.77 10.78
N SER A 563 -25.15 -9.95 11.25
CA SER A 563 -24.81 -11.10 10.39
C SER A 563 -25.95 -11.47 9.43
N THR A 564 -27.20 -11.28 9.85
CA THR A 564 -28.37 -11.57 9.04
C THR A 564 -28.40 -10.74 7.76
N ASN A 565 -28.05 -9.45 7.80
CA ASN A 565 -28.07 -8.58 6.61
C ASN A 565 -26.86 -8.77 5.68
N ASN A 566 -25.86 -9.54 6.12
CA ASN A 566 -24.56 -9.65 5.47
C ASN A 566 -24.30 -11.07 4.96
N LEU A 567 -25.23 -11.61 4.15
CA LEU A 567 -25.21 -12.99 3.65
C LEU A 567 -24.50 -13.16 2.30
N LEU A 568 -24.45 -12.07 1.53
CA LEU A 568 -23.89 -12.06 0.18
C LEU A 568 -22.42 -11.62 0.20
N ASN A 569 -21.68 -12.03 -0.82
CA ASN A 569 -20.29 -11.64 -1.02
C ASN A 569 -20.22 -10.22 -1.62
N PRO A 570 -19.46 -9.28 -1.02
CA PRO A 570 -19.35 -7.92 -1.56
C PRO A 570 -18.70 -7.86 -2.94
N SER A 571 -17.89 -8.86 -3.32
CA SER A 571 -17.12 -8.84 -4.57
C SER A 571 -17.94 -9.20 -5.80
N ASN A 572 -18.92 -10.08 -5.68
CA ASN A 572 -19.70 -10.59 -6.80
C ASN A 572 -21.21 -10.75 -6.54
N GLY A 573 -21.69 -10.54 -5.31
CA GLY A 573 -23.10 -10.70 -4.94
C GLY A 573 -23.55 -12.16 -4.73
N ALA A 574 -22.64 -13.14 -4.81
CA ALA A 574 -22.99 -14.54 -4.60
C ALA A 574 -23.25 -14.84 -3.11
N PRO A 575 -24.14 -15.79 -2.75
CA PRO A 575 -24.35 -16.19 -1.37
C PRO A 575 -23.07 -16.73 -0.72
N MET A 576 -22.72 -16.24 0.47
CA MET A 576 -21.51 -16.65 1.20
C MET A 576 -21.81 -17.44 2.46
N SER A 577 -22.87 -17.07 3.18
CA SER A 577 -23.32 -17.73 4.41
C SER A 577 -24.06 -19.03 4.11
N ILE A 578 -23.47 -19.87 3.26
CA ILE A 578 -24.03 -21.15 2.83
C ILE A 578 -23.63 -22.23 3.83
N PRO A 579 -24.54 -23.15 4.20
CA PRO A 579 -24.19 -24.36 4.93
C PRO A 579 -23.12 -25.18 4.17
N THR A 580 -22.01 -25.50 4.83
CA THR A 580 -20.87 -26.25 4.25
C THR A 580 -20.53 -27.51 5.06
N LYS A 581 -19.59 -28.34 4.56
CA LYS A 581 -19.12 -29.55 5.25
C LYS A 581 -20.29 -30.50 5.55
N ILE A 582 -20.39 -30.99 6.79
CA ILE A 582 -21.38 -31.97 7.21
C ILE A 582 -22.83 -31.52 6.94
N MET A 583 -23.11 -30.22 7.01
CA MET A 583 -24.45 -29.69 6.72
C MET A 583 -24.87 -30.00 5.28
N LEU A 584 -23.99 -29.71 4.34
CA LEU A 584 -24.27 -29.93 2.92
C LEU A 584 -24.26 -31.42 2.57
N PHE A 585 -23.38 -32.18 3.22
CA PHE A 585 -23.35 -33.63 3.09
C PHE A 585 -24.67 -34.26 3.55
N GLY A 586 -25.23 -33.84 4.69
CA GLY A 586 -26.51 -34.35 5.17
C GLY A 586 -27.68 -34.05 4.22
N VAL A 587 -27.70 -32.84 3.64
CA VAL A 587 -28.68 -32.45 2.61
C VAL A 587 -28.53 -33.28 1.34
N TYR A 588 -27.30 -33.51 0.89
CA TYR A 588 -27.03 -34.39 -0.25
C TYR A 588 -27.48 -35.83 0.04
N TYR A 589 -27.11 -36.36 1.20
CA TYR A 589 -27.43 -37.72 1.62
C TYR A 589 -28.94 -37.94 1.71
N MET A 590 -29.69 -37.02 2.34
CA MET A 590 -31.14 -37.16 2.45
C MET A 590 -31.86 -37.04 1.09
N THR A 591 -31.31 -36.29 0.12
CA THR A 591 -31.95 -36.08 -1.19
C THR A 591 -31.50 -37.06 -2.28
N SER A 592 -30.40 -37.79 -2.04
CA SER A 592 -29.91 -38.88 -2.88
C SER A 592 -30.86 -40.09 -2.91
N VAL A 593 -30.87 -40.79 -4.04
CA VAL A 593 -31.58 -42.07 -4.20
C VAL A 593 -30.58 -43.19 -4.03
N ASP A 594 -30.94 -44.18 -3.23
CA ASP A 594 -30.16 -45.41 -3.09
C ASP A 594 -30.68 -46.43 -4.09
N HIS A 595 -29.91 -46.69 -5.16
CA HIS A 595 -30.30 -47.62 -6.21
C HIS A 595 -30.17 -49.09 -5.82
N ALA A 596 -29.56 -49.41 -4.67
CA ALA A 596 -29.49 -50.78 -4.17
C ALA A 596 -30.79 -51.23 -3.49
N LEU A 597 -31.67 -50.29 -3.10
CA LEU A 597 -32.94 -50.58 -2.45
C LEU A 597 -34.08 -50.68 -3.49
N GLU A 598 -34.88 -51.73 -3.41
CA GLU A 598 -36.05 -51.88 -4.28
C GLU A 598 -37.13 -50.81 -3.99
N PRO A 599 -37.87 -50.31 -5.01
CA PRO A 599 -38.92 -49.34 -4.80
C PRO A 599 -40.03 -49.83 -3.88
N TYR A 600 -40.51 -48.95 -3.01
CA TYR A 600 -41.61 -49.28 -2.10
C TYR A 600 -42.91 -49.43 -2.89
N VAL A 601 -43.49 -50.63 -2.84
CA VAL A 601 -44.60 -51.05 -3.71
C VAL A 601 -45.90 -50.29 -3.41
N THR A 602 -46.20 -50.03 -2.14
CA THR A 602 -47.47 -49.41 -1.76
C THR A 602 -47.42 -47.89 -1.89
N PRO A 603 -48.35 -47.27 -2.66
CA PRO A 603 -48.40 -45.82 -2.78
C PRO A 603 -48.77 -45.18 -1.43
N ILE A 604 -48.05 -44.13 -1.10
CA ILE A 604 -48.21 -43.38 0.13
C ILE A 604 -49.18 -42.23 -0.13
N SER A 605 -50.27 -42.18 0.64
CA SER A 605 -51.29 -41.15 0.51
C SER A 605 -50.81 -39.81 1.05
N ASN A 606 -50.34 -39.78 2.31
CA ASN A 606 -49.96 -38.57 3.03
C ASN A 606 -48.67 -38.77 3.86
N LYS A 607 -48.03 -37.66 4.24
CA LYS A 607 -46.81 -37.64 5.07
C LYS A 607 -46.94 -38.45 6.37
N SER A 608 -48.06 -38.39 7.08
CA SER A 608 -48.23 -39.14 8.34
C SER A 608 -48.11 -40.65 8.13
N LYS A 609 -48.59 -41.16 6.99
CA LYS A 609 -48.46 -42.58 6.61
C LYS A 609 -47.03 -42.93 6.25
N MET A 610 -46.29 -42.01 5.63
CA MET A 610 -44.85 -42.16 5.37
C MET A 610 -44.07 -42.29 6.68
N ILE A 611 -44.27 -41.37 7.64
CA ILE A 611 -43.59 -41.41 8.94
C ILE A 611 -43.92 -42.70 9.68
N TYR A 612 -45.20 -43.09 9.71
CA TYR A 612 -45.62 -44.35 10.31
C TYR A 612 -44.93 -45.57 9.67
N ALA A 613 -44.76 -45.58 8.34
CA ALA A 613 -44.04 -46.63 7.62
C ALA A 613 -42.52 -46.62 7.89
N MET A 614 -41.93 -45.46 8.21
CA MET A 614 -40.53 -45.36 8.63
C MET A 614 -40.30 -45.83 10.08
N GLU A 615 -41.32 -45.75 10.94
CA GLU A 615 -41.25 -46.12 12.36
C GLU A 615 -41.67 -47.57 12.64
N SER A 616 -42.57 -48.15 11.82
CA SER A 616 -43.14 -49.50 12.04
C SER A 616 -42.21 -50.63 11.57
N GLY A 617 -41.77 -51.49 12.50
CA GLY A 617 -40.62 -52.40 12.35
C GLY A 617 -40.78 -53.72 11.56
N ILE A 618 -41.70 -53.84 10.59
CA ILE A 618 -41.84 -55.10 9.79
C ILE A 618 -41.57 -54.90 8.29
N ASN A 619 -41.65 -53.68 7.77
CA ASN A 619 -41.23 -53.30 6.41
C ASN A 619 -40.77 -51.83 6.43
N LYS A 620 -39.68 -51.59 7.15
CA LYS A 620 -39.22 -50.24 7.49
C LYS A 620 -38.81 -49.48 6.23
N LEU A 621 -39.55 -48.42 5.93
CA LEU A 621 -39.22 -47.54 4.81
C LEU A 621 -37.91 -46.80 5.08
N HIS A 622 -36.94 -46.89 4.17
CA HIS A 622 -35.65 -46.19 4.30
C HIS A 622 -35.72 -44.77 3.73
N LEU A 623 -34.88 -43.86 4.27
CA LEU A 623 -34.87 -42.43 3.91
C LEU A 623 -34.64 -42.18 2.41
N ARG A 624 -33.77 -42.97 1.77
CA ARG A 624 -33.32 -42.82 0.38
C ARG A 624 -34.02 -43.78 -0.60
N GLN A 625 -34.98 -44.58 -0.10
CA GLN A 625 -35.71 -45.55 -0.92
C GLN A 625 -36.73 -44.84 -1.82
N PRO A 626 -36.85 -45.22 -3.11
CA PRO A 626 -37.85 -44.64 -3.99
C PRO A 626 -39.27 -45.04 -3.58
N ILE A 627 -40.17 -44.06 -3.51
CA ILE A 627 -41.58 -44.19 -3.13
C ILE A 627 -42.48 -43.48 -4.16
N LYS A 628 -43.72 -43.94 -4.29
CA LYS A 628 -44.78 -43.21 -5.01
C LYS A 628 -45.68 -42.52 -4.01
N MET A 629 -45.77 -41.19 -4.06
CA MET A 629 -46.56 -40.38 -3.14
C MET A 629 -47.45 -39.38 -3.89
N TYR A 630 -48.65 -39.13 -3.37
CA TYR A 630 -49.51 -38.06 -3.87
C TYR A 630 -49.00 -36.70 -3.38
N ILE A 631 -48.62 -35.83 -4.31
CA ILE A 631 -48.14 -34.46 -4.05
C ILE A 631 -48.98 -33.53 -4.91
N ASN A 632 -49.68 -32.57 -4.27
CA ASN A 632 -50.61 -31.65 -4.96
C ASN A 632 -51.67 -32.34 -5.83
N GLY A 633 -52.07 -33.58 -5.47
CA GLY A 633 -53.07 -34.37 -6.21
C GLY A 633 -52.49 -35.27 -7.32
N GLU A 634 -51.19 -35.15 -7.63
CA GLU A 634 -50.52 -35.99 -8.64
C GLU A 634 -49.66 -37.08 -7.99
N LEU A 635 -49.65 -38.28 -8.57
CA LEU A 635 -48.81 -39.38 -8.12
C LEU A 635 -47.38 -39.16 -8.64
N THR A 636 -46.47 -38.82 -7.75
CA THR A 636 -45.06 -38.51 -8.09
C THR A 636 -44.12 -39.54 -7.47
N GLU A 637 -43.07 -39.91 -8.20
CA GLU A 637 -42.01 -40.78 -7.71
C GLU A 637 -40.92 -39.94 -7.03
N THR A 638 -40.69 -40.17 -5.74
CA THR A 638 -39.76 -39.38 -4.93
C THR A 638 -39.13 -40.23 -3.83
N THR A 639 -38.43 -39.61 -2.87
CA THR A 639 -37.90 -40.29 -1.67
C THR A 639 -38.42 -39.61 -0.40
N PRO A 640 -38.53 -40.34 0.74
CA PRO A 640 -38.90 -39.73 2.02
C PRO A 640 -38.02 -38.53 2.40
N GLY A 641 -36.72 -38.63 2.13
CA GLY A 641 -35.79 -37.53 2.39
C GLY A 641 -36.08 -36.29 1.53
N ARG A 642 -36.44 -36.43 0.25
CA ARG A 642 -36.86 -35.27 -0.57
C ARG A 642 -38.16 -34.65 -0.07
N VAL A 643 -39.10 -35.45 0.44
CA VAL A 643 -40.33 -34.94 1.06
C VAL A 643 -40.01 -34.10 2.29
N PHE A 644 -39.14 -34.59 3.19
CA PHE A 644 -38.69 -33.81 4.35
C PHE A 644 -37.92 -32.54 3.97
N PHE A 645 -37.10 -32.59 2.92
CA PHE A 645 -36.38 -31.41 2.44
C PHE A 645 -37.32 -30.33 1.88
N ASN A 646 -38.43 -30.71 1.25
CA ASN A 646 -39.38 -29.74 0.70
C ASN A 646 -40.19 -28.99 1.78
N GLU A 647 -40.15 -29.42 3.05
CA GLU A 647 -40.78 -28.69 4.16
C GLU A 647 -40.05 -27.41 4.52
N ILE A 648 -38.73 -27.38 4.29
CA ILE A 648 -37.91 -26.20 4.57
C ILE A 648 -37.88 -25.25 3.37
N VAL A 649 -38.18 -25.73 2.17
CA VAL A 649 -38.20 -24.92 0.94
C VAL A 649 -39.42 -23.99 0.96
N PRO A 650 -39.26 -22.69 0.62
CA PRO A 650 -40.39 -21.76 0.55
C PRO A 650 -41.46 -22.23 -0.43
N THR A 651 -42.73 -22.04 -0.08
CA THR A 651 -43.90 -22.53 -0.83
C THR A 651 -43.95 -22.02 -2.27
N ALA A 652 -43.36 -20.85 -2.55
CA ALA A 652 -43.31 -20.25 -3.89
C ALA A 652 -42.51 -21.08 -4.91
N PHE A 653 -41.62 -21.97 -4.48
CA PHE A 653 -40.79 -22.78 -5.37
C PHE A 653 -41.44 -24.10 -5.80
N GLY A 654 -42.56 -24.49 -5.21
CA GLY A 654 -43.20 -25.78 -5.45
C GLY A 654 -42.35 -26.97 -4.98
N PHE A 655 -42.77 -28.18 -5.33
CA PHE A 655 -42.08 -29.40 -4.92
C PHE A 655 -40.83 -29.66 -5.78
N MET A 656 -39.66 -29.68 -5.15
CA MET A 656 -38.36 -29.88 -5.78
C MET A 656 -37.91 -31.35 -5.66
N ASN A 657 -37.95 -32.10 -6.77
CA ASN A 657 -37.65 -33.53 -6.80
C ASN A 657 -36.28 -33.84 -7.45
N GLN A 658 -35.21 -33.25 -6.94
CA GLN A 658 -33.84 -33.46 -7.45
C GLN A 658 -32.85 -33.72 -6.30
N THR A 659 -31.66 -34.21 -6.64
CA THR A 659 -30.55 -34.32 -5.67
C THR A 659 -29.93 -32.94 -5.44
N PHE A 660 -29.70 -32.59 -4.18
CA PHE A 660 -29.17 -31.28 -3.81
C PHE A 660 -27.67 -31.39 -3.48
N ASP A 661 -26.85 -31.15 -4.50
CA ASP A 661 -25.40 -30.92 -4.33
C ASP A 661 -25.12 -29.45 -3.96
N LYS A 662 -23.85 -29.11 -3.77
CA LYS A 662 -23.45 -27.73 -3.45
C LYS A 662 -23.95 -26.70 -4.46
N LYS A 663 -23.92 -27.04 -5.76
CA LYS A 663 -24.33 -26.10 -6.82
C LYS A 663 -25.82 -25.87 -6.80
N GLN A 664 -26.62 -26.91 -6.56
CA GLN A 664 -28.07 -26.80 -6.48
C GLN A 664 -28.52 -26.05 -5.23
N VAL A 665 -27.85 -26.23 -4.08
CA VAL A 665 -28.14 -25.45 -2.86
C VAL A 665 -27.82 -23.97 -3.08
N VAL A 666 -26.70 -23.63 -3.74
CA VAL A 666 -26.37 -22.25 -4.10
C VAL A 666 -27.47 -21.65 -4.99
N LYS A 667 -27.87 -22.36 -6.05
CA LYS A 667 -28.94 -21.92 -6.95
C LYS A 667 -30.29 -21.74 -6.24
N LEU A 668 -30.61 -22.60 -5.28
CA LEU A 668 -31.81 -22.46 -4.46
C LEU A 668 -31.76 -21.16 -3.64
N LEU A 669 -30.62 -20.89 -3.00
CA LEU A 669 -30.45 -19.66 -2.23
C LEU A 669 -30.48 -18.41 -3.13
N GLU A 670 -29.83 -18.42 -4.29
CA GLU A 670 -29.87 -17.32 -5.26
C GLU A 670 -31.32 -17.01 -5.68
N LYS A 671 -32.12 -18.04 -6.00
CA LYS A 671 -33.54 -17.86 -6.31
C LYS A 671 -34.35 -17.33 -5.12
N ALA A 672 -34.00 -17.75 -3.90
CA ALA A 672 -34.64 -17.26 -2.68
C ALA A 672 -34.32 -15.78 -2.43
N PHE A 673 -33.08 -15.34 -2.66
CA PHE A 673 -32.71 -13.93 -2.56
C PHE A 673 -33.42 -13.03 -3.57
N ASP A 674 -33.72 -13.56 -4.77
CA ASP A 674 -34.39 -12.79 -5.82
C ASP A 674 -35.92 -12.65 -5.61
N ARG A 675 -36.58 -13.65 -5.01
CA ARG A 675 -38.06 -13.74 -4.96
C ARG A 675 -38.68 -13.60 -3.57
N GLU A 676 -37.94 -13.95 -2.53
CA GLU A 676 -38.47 -14.01 -1.16
C GLU A 676 -37.92 -12.88 -0.30
N GLU A 677 -38.62 -12.58 0.79
CA GLU A 677 -38.13 -11.63 1.78
C GLU A 677 -36.89 -12.17 2.52
N HIS A 678 -35.99 -11.25 2.86
CA HIS A 678 -34.72 -11.57 3.50
C HIS A 678 -34.85 -12.40 4.80
N ILE A 679 -35.91 -12.19 5.59
CA ILE A 679 -36.18 -12.96 6.82
C ILE A 679 -36.45 -14.44 6.51
N VAL A 680 -37.14 -14.73 5.41
CA VAL A 680 -37.42 -16.10 4.96
C VAL A 680 -36.12 -16.79 4.54
N VAL A 681 -35.23 -16.07 3.87
CA VAL A 681 -33.91 -16.60 3.47
C VAL A 681 -33.04 -16.95 4.68
N VAL A 682 -33.02 -16.11 5.71
CA VAL A 682 -32.30 -16.41 6.97
C VAL A 682 -32.83 -17.70 7.61
N LYS A 683 -34.16 -17.84 7.72
CA LYS A 683 -34.81 -19.05 8.26
C LYS A 683 -34.49 -20.29 7.42
N LEU A 684 -34.45 -20.14 6.10
CA LEU A 684 -34.08 -21.22 5.17
C LEU A 684 -32.64 -21.69 5.44
N ILE A 685 -31.68 -20.76 5.57
CA ILE A 685 -30.28 -21.10 5.87
C ILE A 685 -30.15 -21.85 7.19
N ASP A 686 -30.81 -21.37 8.26
CA ASP A 686 -30.79 -22.04 9.56
C ASP A 686 -31.47 -23.41 9.53
N SER A 687 -32.54 -23.56 8.74
CA SER A 687 -33.23 -24.84 8.57
C SER A 687 -32.39 -25.86 7.79
N ILE A 688 -31.74 -25.43 6.70
CA ILE A 688 -30.78 -26.25 5.94
C ILE A 688 -29.61 -26.69 6.84
N LYS A 689 -29.09 -25.79 7.68
CA LYS A 689 -28.05 -26.11 8.67
C LYS A 689 -28.53 -27.21 9.62
N ASN A 690 -29.70 -27.05 10.23
CA ASN A 690 -30.23 -27.98 11.22
C ASN A 690 -30.50 -29.38 10.63
N TYR A 691 -31.22 -29.44 9.50
CA TYR A 691 -31.49 -30.69 8.79
C TYR A 691 -30.19 -31.35 8.31
N GLY A 692 -29.28 -30.55 7.74
CA GLY A 692 -27.98 -31.01 7.30
C GLY A 692 -27.15 -31.65 8.41
N LEU A 693 -27.13 -31.04 9.61
CA LEU A 693 -26.45 -31.62 10.77
C LEU A 693 -27.11 -32.93 11.21
N GLN A 694 -28.44 -32.93 11.35
CA GLN A 694 -29.19 -34.11 11.81
C GLN A 694 -29.00 -35.30 10.86
N TYR A 695 -29.28 -35.12 9.57
CA TYR A 695 -29.17 -36.20 8.58
C TYR A 695 -27.72 -36.53 8.24
N GLY A 696 -26.79 -35.59 8.37
CA GLY A 696 -25.35 -35.84 8.26
C GLY A 696 -24.84 -36.77 9.37
N THR A 697 -25.33 -36.62 10.60
CA THR A 697 -25.03 -37.55 11.69
C THR A 697 -25.70 -38.91 11.49
N LEU A 698 -26.97 -38.93 11.07
CA LEU A 698 -27.70 -40.18 10.82
C LEU A 698 -27.15 -41.00 9.65
N ALA A 699 -26.50 -40.35 8.68
CA ALA A 699 -25.85 -41.04 7.56
C ALA A 699 -24.76 -42.02 8.01
N GLY A 700 -24.15 -41.81 9.19
CA GLY A 700 -23.19 -42.73 9.80
C GLY A 700 -21.94 -43.01 8.95
N GLN A 701 -21.66 -42.17 7.95
CA GLN A 701 -20.54 -42.41 7.05
C GLN A 701 -19.19 -42.19 7.74
N SER A 702 -18.28 -43.12 7.50
CA SER A 702 -16.90 -43.12 7.96
C SER A 702 -15.98 -43.37 6.78
N VAL A 703 -14.72 -42.97 6.88
CA VAL A 703 -13.69 -43.24 5.88
C VAL A 703 -12.62 -44.11 6.51
N SER A 704 -12.40 -45.26 5.90
CA SER A 704 -11.36 -46.23 6.25
C SER A 704 -10.31 -46.32 5.13
N LEU A 705 -9.18 -46.95 5.42
CA LEU A 705 -8.16 -47.22 4.40
C LEU A 705 -8.64 -48.25 3.34
N HIS A 706 -9.66 -49.04 3.67
CA HIS A 706 -10.24 -50.03 2.76
C HIS A 706 -11.07 -49.38 1.66
N ASP A 707 -11.78 -48.29 1.99
CA ASP A 707 -12.63 -47.55 1.05
C ASP A 707 -11.84 -46.91 -0.10
N ILE A 708 -10.51 -46.79 0.04
CA ILE A 708 -9.64 -46.22 -0.99
C ILE A 708 -8.97 -47.35 -1.76
N GLU A 709 -9.63 -47.90 -2.77
CA GLU A 709 -9.07 -48.97 -3.58
C GLU A 709 -8.04 -48.48 -4.60
N VAL A 710 -6.97 -49.24 -4.78
CA VAL A 710 -5.92 -48.94 -5.75
C VAL A 710 -6.20 -49.73 -7.03
N PRO A 711 -6.32 -49.08 -8.21
CA PRO A 711 -6.65 -49.78 -9.44
C PRO A 711 -5.48 -50.68 -9.88
N LYS A 712 -5.79 -51.90 -10.33
CA LYS A 712 -4.79 -52.87 -10.83
C LYS A 712 -4.04 -52.34 -12.07
N LEU A 713 -4.71 -51.55 -12.91
CA LEU A 713 -4.12 -50.91 -14.10
C LEU A 713 -2.98 -49.93 -13.79
N ARG A 714 -2.78 -49.54 -12.51
CA ARG A 714 -1.74 -48.59 -12.13
C ARG A 714 -0.35 -49.05 -12.55
N GLU A 715 0.00 -50.29 -12.28
CA GLU A 715 1.36 -50.81 -12.55
C GLU A 715 1.64 -50.81 -14.05
N ASP A 716 0.65 -51.24 -14.86
CA ASP A 716 0.73 -51.24 -16.32
C ASP A 716 0.98 -49.82 -16.88
N LEU A 717 0.23 -48.82 -16.40
CA LEU A 717 0.38 -47.43 -16.83
C LEU A 717 1.73 -46.84 -16.43
N GLN A 718 2.22 -47.17 -15.23
CA GLN A 718 3.54 -46.71 -14.78
C GLN A 718 4.66 -47.32 -15.61
N ASP A 719 4.56 -48.61 -15.95
CA ASP A 719 5.57 -49.29 -16.75
C ASP A 719 5.55 -48.86 -18.22
N GLN A 720 4.38 -48.53 -18.78
CA GLN A 720 4.29 -47.86 -20.08
C GLN A 720 5.00 -46.50 -20.07
N GLY A 721 4.76 -45.69 -19.03
CA GLY A 721 5.46 -44.40 -18.85
C GLY A 721 6.97 -44.56 -18.79
N LYS A 722 7.48 -45.51 -17.99
CA LYS A 722 8.93 -45.81 -17.89
C LYS A 722 9.53 -46.20 -19.24
N LYS A 723 8.83 -47.02 -20.04
CA LYS A 723 9.31 -47.44 -21.37
C LYS A 723 9.42 -46.24 -22.32
N SER A 724 8.41 -45.38 -22.37
CA SER A 724 8.43 -44.18 -23.22
C SER A 724 9.54 -43.21 -22.81
N VAL A 725 9.77 -43.01 -21.51
CA VAL A 725 10.88 -42.16 -21.03
C VAL A 725 12.24 -42.77 -21.38
N ALA A 726 12.39 -44.10 -21.28
CA ALA A 726 13.63 -44.77 -21.68
C ALA A 726 13.95 -44.61 -23.18
N GLU A 727 12.92 -44.53 -24.04
CA GLU A 727 13.09 -44.21 -25.46
C GLU A 727 13.55 -42.76 -25.70
N ILE A 728 12.97 -41.80 -24.97
CA ILE A 728 13.37 -40.39 -25.01
C ILE A 728 14.84 -40.25 -24.56
N ASP A 729 15.22 -40.89 -23.45
CA ASP A 729 16.60 -40.92 -22.96
C ASP A 729 17.57 -41.54 -23.98
N LYS A 730 17.14 -42.58 -24.70
CA LYS A 730 17.93 -43.20 -25.77
C LYS A 730 18.13 -42.24 -26.95
N ASN A 731 17.10 -41.50 -27.34
CA ASN A 731 17.18 -40.48 -28.39
C ASN A 731 18.08 -39.31 -27.99
N TYR A 732 18.01 -38.89 -26.72
CA TYR A 732 18.90 -37.86 -26.17
C TYR A 732 20.36 -38.33 -26.15
N LYS A 733 20.64 -39.56 -25.68
CA LYS A 733 22.00 -40.16 -25.70
C LYS A 733 22.56 -40.31 -27.11
N ARG A 734 21.71 -40.48 -28.13
CA ARG A 734 22.08 -40.51 -29.55
C ARG A 734 22.28 -39.12 -30.17
N GLY A 735 21.99 -38.05 -29.45
CA GLY A 735 22.09 -36.67 -29.94
C GLY A 735 20.98 -36.26 -30.91
N LEU A 736 19.88 -37.03 -30.99
CA LEU A 736 18.75 -36.72 -31.89
C LEU A 736 17.86 -35.59 -31.38
N ILE A 737 17.87 -35.37 -30.05
CA ILE A 737 17.08 -34.34 -29.37
C ILE A 737 17.97 -33.59 -28.38
N THR A 738 17.63 -32.34 -28.13
CA THR A 738 18.31 -31.51 -27.13
C THR A 738 17.87 -31.88 -25.71
N LYS A 739 18.65 -31.45 -24.71
CA LYS A 739 18.32 -31.71 -23.29
C LYS A 739 16.99 -31.08 -22.87
N SER A 740 16.72 -29.86 -23.34
CA SER A 740 15.46 -29.16 -23.08
C SER A 740 14.25 -29.86 -23.71
N GLU A 741 14.41 -30.40 -24.91
CA GLU A 741 13.35 -31.18 -25.57
C GLU A 741 13.12 -32.51 -24.86
N ALA A 742 14.19 -33.20 -24.45
CA ALA A 742 14.07 -34.44 -23.67
C ALA A 742 13.32 -34.22 -22.35
N GLN A 743 13.60 -33.11 -21.64
CA GLN A 743 12.87 -32.72 -20.43
C GLN A 743 11.38 -32.49 -20.72
N ARG A 744 11.05 -31.67 -21.73
CA ARG A 744 9.66 -31.37 -22.12
C ARG A 744 8.87 -32.63 -22.48
N LEU A 745 9.46 -33.50 -23.32
CA LEU A 745 8.81 -34.75 -23.74
C LEU A 745 8.61 -35.70 -22.55
N THR A 746 9.56 -35.77 -21.62
CA THR A 746 9.44 -36.56 -20.39
C THR A 746 8.30 -36.04 -19.52
N GLU A 747 8.16 -34.73 -19.37
CA GLU A 747 7.04 -34.11 -18.65
C GLU A 747 5.68 -34.41 -19.30
N GLU A 748 5.57 -34.32 -20.63
CA GLU A 748 4.35 -34.65 -21.39
C GLU A 748 3.92 -36.11 -21.16
N VAL A 749 4.87 -37.05 -21.21
CA VAL A 749 4.60 -38.47 -20.95
C VAL A 749 4.04 -38.68 -19.54
N TRP A 750 4.68 -38.13 -18.52
CA TRP A 750 4.21 -38.29 -17.15
C TRP A 750 2.88 -37.60 -16.88
N ASN A 751 2.63 -36.42 -17.47
CA ASN A 751 1.34 -35.75 -17.37
C ASN A 751 0.20 -36.59 -17.96
N LYS A 752 0.47 -37.27 -19.09
CA LYS A 752 -0.48 -38.21 -19.68
C LYS A 752 -0.77 -39.40 -18.76
N VAL A 753 0.27 -40.04 -18.22
CA VAL A 753 0.12 -41.15 -17.26
C VAL A 753 -0.67 -40.73 -16.02
N ILE A 754 -0.41 -39.52 -15.50
CA ILE A 754 -1.13 -38.96 -14.35
C ILE A 754 -2.62 -38.78 -14.67
N ALA A 755 -2.96 -38.31 -15.86
CA ALA A 755 -4.35 -38.11 -16.29
C ALA A 755 -5.08 -39.45 -16.49
N ASP A 756 -4.43 -40.42 -17.14
CA ASP A 756 -4.99 -41.76 -17.35
C ASP A 756 -5.23 -42.48 -16.02
N LEU A 757 -4.29 -42.34 -15.07
CA LEU A 757 -4.43 -42.91 -13.73
C LEU A 757 -5.54 -42.23 -12.91
N ASP A 758 -5.74 -40.92 -13.08
CA ASP A 758 -6.86 -40.21 -12.43
C ASP A 758 -8.22 -40.75 -12.89
N ASN A 759 -8.36 -41.08 -14.17
CA ASN A 759 -9.57 -41.75 -14.70
C ASN A 759 -9.72 -43.16 -14.12
N ALA A 760 -8.66 -43.97 -14.16
CA ALA A 760 -8.70 -45.32 -13.63
C ALA A 760 -9.05 -45.39 -12.13
N VAL A 761 -8.50 -44.48 -11.30
CA VAL A 761 -8.82 -44.41 -9.86
C VAL A 761 -10.28 -44.02 -9.64
N TRP A 762 -10.79 -43.04 -10.38
CA TRP A 762 -12.14 -42.51 -10.17
C TRP A 762 -13.23 -43.50 -10.60
N ASP A 763 -12.99 -44.23 -11.68
CA ASP A 763 -13.92 -45.22 -12.21
C ASP A 763 -13.92 -46.52 -11.40
N ASN A 764 -12.80 -46.86 -10.73
CA ASN A 764 -12.71 -48.04 -9.86
C ASN A 764 -13.50 -47.89 -8.54
N LEU A 765 -13.81 -46.67 -8.10
CA LEU A 765 -14.57 -46.44 -6.86
C LEU A 765 -16.08 -46.62 -7.11
N GLU A 766 -16.74 -47.42 -6.29
CA GLU A 766 -18.21 -47.58 -6.31
C GLU A 766 -18.94 -46.27 -6.00
N ASP A 767 -20.17 -46.11 -6.51
CA ASP A 767 -20.92 -44.86 -6.38
C ASP A 767 -21.38 -44.54 -4.95
N GLU A 768 -21.63 -45.57 -4.11
CA GLU A 768 -21.96 -45.42 -2.69
C GLU A 768 -20.70 -45.32 -1.79
N ASN A 769 -19.50 -45.46 -2.36
CA ASN A 769 -18.26 -45.36 -1.61
C ASN A 769 -18.18 -44.00 -0.87
N PRO A 770 -17.87 -43.97 0.44
CA PRO A 770 -17.85 -42.74 1.22
C PRO A 770 -17.00 -41.62 0.61
N VAL A 771 -15.85 -41.96 0.04
CA VAL A 771 -14.95 -40.99 -0.59
C VAL A 771 -15.57 -40.39 -1.85
N LYS A 772 -16.19 -41.22 -2.70
CA LYS A 772 -16.84 -40.77 -3.94
C LYS A 772 -18.08 -39.93 -3.64
N VAL A 773 -18.89 -40.32 -2.65
CA VAL A 773 -20.05 -39.56 -2.16
C VAL A 773 -19.62 -38.20 -1.59
N LEU A 774 -18.57 -38.15 -0.77
CA LEU A 774 -18.05 -36.90 -0.19
C LEU A 774 -17.53 -35.93 -1.27
N VAL A 775 -16.89 -36.44 -2.32
CA VAL A 775 -16.43 -35.62 -3.45
C VAL A 775 -17.60 -35.18 -4.34
N LYS A 776 -18.55 -36.08 -4.68
CA LYS A 776 -19.74 -35.76 -5.49
C LYS A 776 -20.64 -34.73 -4.82
N SER A 777 -20.85 -34.83 -3.50
CA SER A 777 -21.64 -33.85 -2.76
C SER A 777 -21.05 -32.43 -2.79
N GLY A 778 -19.73 -32.30 -3.02
CA GLY A 778 -19.03 -31.02 -2.96
C GLY A 778 -19.01 -30.40 -1.56
N SER A 779 -19.33 -31.20 -0.53
CA SER A 779 -19.45 -30.79 0.86
C SER A 779 -18.10 -30.51 1.53
N THR A 780 -17.07 -31.28 1.16
CA THR A 780 -15.72 -31.18 1.70
C THR A 780 -14.75 -30.50 0.72
N ARG A 781 -13.55 -30.19 1.19
CA ARG A 781 -12.44 -29.73 0.32
C ARG A 781 -11.78 -30.88 -0.45
N ALA A 782 -12.31 -32.11 -0.34
CA ALA A 782 -11.76 -33.26 -1.02
C ALA A 782 -11.94 -33.11 -2.53
N SER A 783 -10.85 -33.15 -3.28
CA SER A 783 -10.88 -33.11 -4.74
C SER A 783 -10.48 -34.45 -5.31
N ARG A 784 -10.93 -34.73 -6.53
CA ARG A 784 -10.50 -35.89 -7.31
C ARG A 784 -8.97 -36.04 -7.36
N ASP A 785 -8.25 -34.92 -7.50
CA ASP A 785 -6.78 -34.90 -7.45
C ASP A 785 -6.18 -35.41 -6.13
N GLN A 786 -6.84 -35.21 -4.98
CA GLN A 786 -6.37 -35.73 -3.69
C GLN A 786 -6.61 -37.23 -3.60
N VAL A 787 -7.75 -37.72 -4.10
CA VAL A 787 -8.05 -39.16 -4.19
C VAL A 787 -7.00 -39.85 -5.06
N LYS A 788 -6.65 -39.24 -6.21
CA LYS A 788 -5.56 -39.70 -7.08
C LYS A 788 -4.20 -39.76 -6.36
N GLN A 789 -3.86 -38.78 -5.53
CA GLN A 789 -2.59 -38.82 -4.78
C GLN A 789 -2.55 -39.93 -3.72
N ILE A 790 -3.71 -40.29 -3.14
CA ILE A 790 -3.79 -41.34 -2.12
C ILE A 790 -3.78 -42.74 -2.76
N ALA A 791 -4.59 -42.96 -3.81
CA ALA A 791 -4.77 -44.26 -4.44
C ALA A 791 -3.89 -44.49 -5.68
N GLY A 792 -3.72 -43.47 -6.52
CA GLY A 792 -2.97 -43.52 -7.78
C GLY A 792 -1.48 -43.24 -7.60
N MET A 793 -1.04 -42.02 -7.88
CA MET A 793 0.36 -41.57 -7.71
C MET A 793 0.40 -40.07 -7.39
N VAL A 794 1.46 -39.63 -6.71
CA VAL A 794 1.64 -38.20 -6.40
C VAL A 794 2.05 -37.40 -7.65
N GLY A 795 2.92 -37.95 -8.50
CA GLY A 795 3.32 -37.36 -9.77
C GLY A 795 4.49 -36.37 -9.68
N LEU A 796 4.58 -35.47 -10.67
CA LEU A 796 5.67 -34.49 -10.79
C LEU A 796 5.59 -33.40 -9.73
N LYS A 797 6.76 -32.98 -9.23
CA LYS A 797 6.90 -31.88 -8.28
C LYS A 797 7.86 -30.80 -8.79
N MET A 798 7.68 -29.56 -8.33
CA MET A 798 8.60 -28.47 -8.61
C MET A 798 9.63 -28.28 -7.50
N ASP A 799 10.85 -28.00 -7.90
CA ASP A 799 11.93 -27.59 -7.02
C ASP A 799 11.75 -26.15 -6.50
N PRO A 800 12.52 -25.75 -5.47
CA PRO A 800 12.49 -24.38 -4.96
C PRO A 800 12.74 -23.30 -6.03
N THR A 801 13.51 -23.64 -7.07
CA THR A 801 13.80 -22.77 -8.23
C THR A 801 12.63 -22.64 -9.21
N GLY A 802 11.56 -23.42 -9.06
CA GLY A 802 10.40 -23.43 -9.96
C GLY A 802 10.54 -24.37 -11.17
N LYS A 803 11.67 -25.08 -11.29
CA LYS A 803 11.83 -26.12 -12.31
C LYS A 803 11.12 -27.39 -11.89
N VAL A 804 10.54 -28.12 -12.85
CA VAL A 804 9.99 -29.45 -12.61
C VAL A 804 11.14 -30.41 -12.32
N VAL A 805 10.98 -31.24 -11.31
CA VAL A 805 11.92 -32.32 -11.01
C VAL A 805 11.66 -33.44 -12.01
N GLU A 806 12.70 -33.81 -12.77
CA GLU A 806 12.63 -34.85 -13.81
C GLU A 806 12.19 -36.22 -13.27
N PHE A 807 12.43 -36.47 -11.98
CA PHE A 807 12.04 -37.70 -11.29
C PHE A 807 10.64 -37.55 -10.64
N PRO A 808 9.58 -38.18 -11.20
CA PRO A 808 8.24 -38.14 -10.60
C PRO A 808 8.16 -39.03 -9.35
N ILE A 809 7.21 -38.72 -8.48
CA ILE A 809 6.86 -39.58 -7.34
C ILE A 809 5.84 -40.63 -7.83
N LEU A 810 6.30 -41.88 -7.97
CA LEU A 810 5.50 -43.01 -8.45
C LEU A 810 4.68 -43.63 -7.31
N GLY A 811 5.15 -43.49 -6.07
CA GLY A 811 4.44 -43.87 -4.85
C GLY A 811 3.12 -43.09 -4.64
N ASN A 812 2.31 -43.62 -3.72
CA ASN A 812 1.05 -43.03 -3.29
C ASN A 812 1.00 -42.97 -1.75
N TYR A 813 0.07 -42.20 -1.19
CA TYR A 813 -0.01 -42.10 0.27
C TYR A 813 -0.55 -43.36 0.95
N LYS A 814 -1.27 -44.24 0.23
CA LYS A 814 -1.78 -45.50 0.80
C LYS A 814 -0.67 -46.53 1.07
N TYR A 815 0.23 -46.76 0.11
CA TYR A 815 1.35 -47.69 0.28
C TYR A 815 2.59 -47.03 0.90
N GLY A 816 2.63 -45.70 0.94
CA GLY A 816 3.76 -44.93 1.43
C GLY A 816 4.72 -44.52 0.31
N LEU A 817 5.64 -43.61 0.66
CA LEU A 817 6.64 -43.07 -0.24
C LEU A 817 8.03 -43.57 0.17
N SER A 818 8.92 -43.80 -0.79
CA SER A 818 10.33 -44.04 -0.50
C SER A 818 11.01 -42.81 0.10
N ALA A 819 12.16 -42.98 0.75
CA ALA A 819 12.89 -41.86 1.36
C ALA A 819 13.26 -40.76 0.34
N LEU A 820 13.63 -41.14 -0.88
CA LEU A 820 13.96 -40.21 -1.95
C LEU A 820 12.72 -39.45 -2.46
N GLU A 821 11.62 -40.16 -2.70
CA GLU A 821 10.34 -39.55 -3.11
C GLU A 821 9.81 -38.58 -2.06
N TYR A 822 9.87 -38.97 -0.79
CA TYR A 822 9.47 -38.11 0.32
C TYR A 822 10.35 -36.86 0.40
N PHE A 823 11.66 -37.00 0.21
CA PHE A 823 12.59 -35.87 0.21
C PHE A 823 12.31 -34.87 -0.93
N VAL A 824 12.03 -35.37 -2.14
CA VAL A 824 11.62 -34.54 -3.28
C VAL A 824 10.30 -33.83 -2.98
N GLY A 825 9.31 -34.55 -2.46
CA GLY A 825 8.02 -33.97 -2.05
C GLY A 825 8.15 -32.89 -0.97
N ALA A 826 9.05 -33.09 0.00
CA ALA A 826 9.27 -32.16 1.11
C ALA A 826 9.82 -30.80 0.65
N ARG A 827 10.63 -30.74 -0.42
CA ARG A 827 11.12 -29.48 -0.98
C ARG A 827 9.99 -28.61 -1.52
N GLY A 828 9.08 -29.21 -2.30
CA GLY A 828 7.90 -28.53 -2.83
C GLY A 828 6.97 -28.04 -1.72
N ALA A 829 6.71 -28.88 -0.72
CA ALA A 829 5.88 -28.51 0.44
C ALA A 829 6.49 -27.36 1.27
N ARG A 830 7.81 -27.38 1.51
CA ARG A 830 8.51 -26.30 2.22
C ARG A 830 8.45 -24.99 1.45
N LYS A 831 8.63 -25.01 0.13
CA LYS A 831 8.45 -23.80 -0.70
C LYS A 831 7.03 -23.27 -0.59
N GLY A 832 6.00 -24.13 -0.63
CA GLY A 832 4.61 -23.72 -0.44
C GLY A 832 4.37 -23.01 0.90
N LEU A 833 5.00 -23.47 1.99
CA LEU A 833 4.94 -22.82 3.31
C LEU A 833 5.64 -21.45 3.33
N VAL A 834 6.84 -21.36 2.75
CA VAL A 834 7.61 -20.09 2.69
C VAL A 834 6.88 -19.06 1.82
N ASP A 835 6.39 -19.49 0.66
CA ASP A 835 5.63 -18.64 -0.25
C ASP A 835 4.34 -18.12 0.40
N LYS A 836 3.63 -18.97 1.16
CA LYS A 836 2.46 -18.53 1.95
C LYS A 836 2.85 -17.39 2.91
N GLY A 837 3.96 -17.53 3.63
CA GLY A 837 4.43 -16.52 4.59
C GLY A 837 4.82 -15.19 3.93
N LEU A 838 5.55 -15.23 2.82
CA LEU A 838 6.02 -14.03 2.12
C LEU A 838 4.91 -13.35 1.31
N LYS A 839 4.18 -14.11 0.47
CA LYS A 839 3.20 -13.56 -0.47
C LYS A 839 1.95 -13.00 0.21
N THR A 840 1.60 -13.50 1.39
CA THR A 840 0.51 -12.91 2.19
C THR A 840 0.81 -11.46 2.55
N ALA A 841 2.09 -11.12 2.81
CA ALA A 841 2.48 -9.75 3.09
C ALA A 841 2.35 -8.84 1.85
N ASP A 842 2.69 -9.36 0.67
CA ASP A 842 2.59 -8.62 -0.60
C ASP A 842 1.13 -8.36 -0.99
N ALA A 843 0.25 -9.36 -0.86
CA ALA A 843 -1.18 -9.20 -1.12
C ALA A 843 -1.83 -8.20 -0.13
N GLY A 844 -1.47 -8.27 1.15
CA GLY A 844 -1.89 -7.28 2.14
C GLY A 844 -1.37 -5.87 1.84
N TYR A 845 -0.15 -5.76 1.31
CA TYR A 845 0.41 -4.48 0.89
C TYR A 845 -0.28 -3.92 -0.35
N LEU A 846 -0.62 -4.75 -1.34
CA LEU A 846 -1.43 -4.33 -2.50
C LEU A 846 -2.81 -3.85 -2.06
N THR A 847 -3.51 -4.61 -1.21
CA THR A 847 -4.82 -4.24 -0.65
C THR A 847 -4.76 -2.87 0.01
N ARG A 848 -3.71 -2.64 0.81
CA ARG A 848 -3.48 -1.33 1.42
C ARG A 848 -3.33 -0.22 0.39
N ARG A 849 -2.50 -0.40 -0.65
CA ARG A 849 -2.32 0.61 -1.71
C ARG A 849 -3.63 0.92 -2.43
N LEU A 850 -4.44 -0.12 -2.69
CA LEU A 850 -5.78 0.03 -3.29
C LEU A 850 -6.73 0.83 -2.38
N VAL A 851 -6.71 0.59 -1.07
CA VAL A 851 -7.51 1.39 -0.12
C VAL A 851 -7.00 2.83 -0.08
N ASP A 852 -5.69 3.03 0.01
CA ASP A 852 -5.08 4.37 0.11
C ASP A 852 -5.38 5.25 -1.11
N VAL A 853 -5.56 4.68 -2.32
CA VAL A 853 -5.94 5.45 -3.52
C VAL A 853 -7.45 5.67 -3.67
N SER A 854 -8.29 4.80 -3.10
CA SER A 854 -9.73 4.78 -3.36
C SER A 854 -10.60 5.16 -2.16
N GLN A 855 -10.02 5.33 -0.98
CA GLN A 855 -10.76 5.68 0.24
C GLN A 855 -11.60 6.96 0.12
N ASP A 856 -11.21 7.92 -0.72
CA ASP A 856 -11.92 9.19 -0.90
C ASP A 856 -13.10 9.06 -1.90
N VAL A 857 -13.23 7.87 -2.52
CA VAL A 857 -14.32 7.55 -3.45
C VAL A 857 -15.54 7.09 -2.66
N ILE A 858 -16.36 8.07 -2.32
CA ILE A 858 -17.67 7.90 -1.68
C ILE A 858 -18.80 8.30 -2.64
N ILE A 859 -20.02 7.80 -2.40
CA ILE A 859 -21.21 8.24 -3.13
C ILE A 859 -21.65 9.61 -2.59
N ARG A 860 -21.49 10.67 -3.40
CA ARG A 860 -21.81 12.06 -2.99
C ARG A 860 -23.09 12.62 -3.58
N GLU A 861 -23.50 12.11 -4.74
CA GLU A 861 -24.67 12.59 -5.48
C GLU A 861 -25.57 11.42 -5.89
N ALA A 862 -26.86 11.67 -6.12
CA ALA A 862 -27.76 10.65 -6.64
C ALA A 862 -27.51 10.38 -8.13
N ASP A 863 -27.40 11.45 -8.93
CA ASP A 863 -27.19 11.40 -10.37
C ASP A 863 -26.28 12.54 -10.83
N CYS A 864 -25.29 12.24 -11.66
CA CYS A 864 -24.42 13.23 -12.30
C CYS A 864 -24.94 13.72 -13.66
N GLY A 865 -26.04 13.15 -14.17
CA GLY A 865 -26.67 13.56 -15.44
C GLY A 865 -25.94 13.12 -16.72
N THR A 866 -24.83 12.37 -16.62
CA THR A 866 -24.04 12.00 -17.81
C THR A 866 -24.77 11.01 -18.74
N ASP A 867 -24.64 11.25 -20.05
CA ASP A 867 -25.15 10.40 -21.12
C ASP A 867 -24.15 9.33 -21.58
N LYS A 868 -22.89 9.44 -21.13
CA LYS A 868 -21.79 8.56 -21.53
C LYS A 868 -21.86 7.23 -20.77
N GLY A 869 -21.72 6.15 -21.52
CA GLY A 869 -21.78 4.79 -20.98
C GLY A 869 -20.68 3.89 -21.53
N ARG A 870 -20.35 2.84 -20.77
CA ARG A 870 -19.46 1.77 -21.21
C ARG A 870 -20.21 0.87 -22.20
N ARG A 871 -19.62 0.66 -23.37
CA ARG A 871 -20.11 -0.29 -24.38
C ARG A 871 -19.84 -1.73 -23.93
N MET A 872 -20.88 -2.55 -23.89
CA MET A 872 -20.79 -3.98 -23.57
C MET A 872 -21.38 -4.80 -24.73
N LYS A 873 -20.65 -5.82 -25.18
CA LYS A 873 -21.15 -6.76 -26.20
C LYS A 873 -22.06 -7.81 -25.56
N VAL A 874 -23.23 -8.01 -26.13
CA VAL A 874 -24.23 -8.97 -25.60
C VAL A 874 -23.75 -10.40 -25.86
N GLY A 875 -23.92 -11.27 -24.87
CA GLY A 875 -23.47 -12.67 -24.93
C GLY A 875 -21.97 -12.89 -24.65
N GLU A 876 -21.18 -11.83 -24.51
CA GLU A 876 -19.74 -11.95 -24.21
C GLU A 876 -19.48 -12.04 -22.69
N GLY A 877 -19.30 -13.27 -22.22
CA GLY A 877 -18.89 -13.58 -20.85
C GLY A 877 -17.37 -13.63 -20.66
N THR A 878 -16.96 -13.79 -19.40
CA THR A 878 -15.59 -14.19 -19.06
C THR A 878 -15.56 -15.71 -18.80
N ILE A 879 -14.37 -16.28 -18.53
CA ILE A 879 -14.22 -17.72 -18.22
C ILE A 879 -15.16 -18.18 -17.08
N LEU A 880 -15.49 -17.28 -16.14
CA LEU A 880 -16.27 -17.61 -14.94
C LEU A 880 -17.62 -16.90 -14.84
N MET A 881 -17.78 -15.72 -15.45
CA MET A 881 -19.01 -14.92 -15.33
C MET A 881 -19.73 -14.82 -16.67
N THR A 882 -21.04 -15.01 -16.65
CA THR A 882 -21.91 -14.81 -17.81
C THR A 882 -22.08 -13.32 -18.11
N PHE A 883 -22.62 -12.99 -19.28
CA PHE A 883 -23.00 -11.61 -19.62
C PHE A 883 -23.99 -11.05 -18.58
N ALA A 884 -24.97 -11.87 -18.17
CA ALA A 884 -25.95 -11.51 -17.16
C ALA A 884 -25.32 -11.11 -15.82
N ASP A 885 -24.34 -11.89 -15.32
CA ASP A 885 -23.68 -11.61 -14.05
C ASP A 885 -22.88 -10.29 -14.06
N ARG A 886 -22.36 -9.88 -15.22
CA ARG A 886 -21.57 -8.64 -15.37
C ARG A 886 -22.45 -7.40 -15.42
N VAL A 887 -23.64 -7.53 -16.00
CA VAL A 887 -24.57 -6.43 -16.28
C VAL A 887 -25.65 -6.27 -15.20
N PHE A 888 -25.91 -7.32 -14.42
CA PHE A 888 -26.89 -7.31 -13.34
C PHE A 888 -26.69 -6.13 -12.37
N GLY A 889 -27.78 -5.39 -12.12
CA GLY A 889 -27.79 -4.24 -11.21
C GLY A 889 -27.07 -2.99 -11.74
N ARG A 890 -26.69 -2.97 -13.03
CA ARG A 890 -26.23 -1.75 -13.73
C ARG A 890 -27.42 -0.96 -14.28
N ILE A 891 -27.20 0.33 -14.52
CA ILE A 891 -28.20 1.23 -15.09
C ILE A 891 -27.87 1.49 -16.56
N LEU A 892 -28.88 1.53 -17.42
CA LEU A 892 -28.70 1.84 -18.84
C LEU A 892 -28.42 3.32 -19.09
N SER A 893 -27.44 3.61 -19.94
CA SER A 893 -27.12 4.96 -20.40
C SER A 893 -27.97 5.39 -21.60
N GLN A 894 -28.40 4.42 -22.41
CA GLN A 894 -29.19 4.63 -23.62
C GLN A 894 -30.31 3.59 -23.70
N ASP A 895 -31.39 3.92 -24.41
CA ASP A 895 -32.49 3.00 -24.69
C ASP A 895 -31.98 1.79 -25.48
N VAL A 896 -32.35 0.59 -25.04
CA VAL A 896 -32.08 -0.64 -25.79
C VAL A 896 -33.23 -0.86 -26.77
N LYS A 897 -32.94 -0.82 -28.06
CA LYS A 897 -33.91 -0.96 -29.14
C LYS A 897 -33.65 -2.24 -29.92
N SER A 898 -34.72 -2.95 -30.26
CA SER A 898 -34.71 -3.96 -31.33
C SER A 898 -35.52 -3.39 -32.50
N GLY A 899 -34.83 -2.96 -33.56
CA GLY A 899 -35.44 -2.20 -34.64
C GLY A 899 -36.03 -0.86 -34.16
N LYS A 900 -37.36 -0.67 -34.31
CA LYS A 900 -38.08 0.54 -33.89
C LYS A 900 -38.67 0.45 -32.46
N THR A 901 -38.72 -0.74 -31.86
CA THR A 901 -39.31 -0.96 -30.54
C THR A 901 -38.26 -0.83 -29.44
N VAL A 902 -38.56 -0.03 -28.40
CA VAL A 902 -37.73 0.10 -27.20
C VAL A 902 -38.05 -1.07 -26.26
N LEU A 903 -37.05 -1.90 -25.96
CA LEU A 903 -37.18 -3.02 -25.03
C LEU A 903 -37.08 -2.58 -23.58
N VAL A 904 -36.02 -1.80 -23.29
CA VAL A 904 -35.74 -1.26 -21.96
C VAL A 904 -35.34 0.20 -22.11
N LYS A 905 -35.94 1.06 -21.30
CA LYS A 905 -35.69 2.51 -21.31
C LYS A 905 -34.35 2.83 -20.65
N ARG A 906 -33.78 3.97 -21.04
CA ARG A 906 -32.68 4.62 -20.34
C ARG A 906 -32.98 4.82 -18.85
N ASP A 907 -31.93 4.82 -18.03
CA ASP A 907 -31.95 4.99 -16.58
C ASP A 907 -32.71 3.91 -15.81
N THR A 908 -33.05 2.80 -16.48
CA THR A 908 -33.60 1.60 -15.83
C THR A 908 -32.47 0.75 -15.27
N MET A 909 -32.62 0.26 -14.03
CA MET A 909 -31.72 -0.71 -13.44
C MET A 909 -32.03 -2.11 -13.99
N LEU A 910 -31.01 -2.80 -14.49
CA LEU A 910 -31.16 -4.08 -15.17
C LEU A 910 -31.37 -5.23 -14.18
N THR A 911 -32.56 -5.84 -14.28
CA THR A 911 -32.91 -7.08 -13.58
C THR A 911 -32.56 -8.31 -14.44
N ARG A 912 -32.59 -9.52 -13.85
CA ARG A 912 -32.35 -10.77 -14.61
C ARG A 912 -33.36 -10.97 -15.73
N ASP A 913 -34.63 -10.61 -15.50
CA ASP A 913 -35.70 -10.71 -16.50
C ASP A 913 -35.48 -9.75 -17.68
N ASP A 914 -34.97 -8.53 -17.40
CA ASP A 914 -34.66 -7.56 -18.46
C ASP A 914 -33.47 -8.02 -19.31
N ILE A 915 -32.45 -8.61 -18.68
CA ILE A 915 -31.28 -9.14 -19.38
C ILE A 915 -31.69 -10.30 -20.29
N GLN A 916 -32.56 -11.20 -19.83
CA GLN A 916 -33.05 -12.30 -20.65
C GLN A 916 -33.77 -11.79 -21.90
N LYS A 917 -34.61 -10.75 -21.78
CA LYS A 917 -35.26 -10.10 -22.94
C LYS A 917 -34.24 -9.51 -23.92
N ILE A 918 -33.14 -8.94 -23.42
CA ILE A 918 -32.07 -8.37 -24.26
C ILE A 918 -31.31 -9.47 -25.01
N GLU A 919 -31.01 -10.58 -24.35
CA GLU A 919 -30.34 -11.74 -24.96
C GLU A 919 -31.24 -12.40 -26.02
N GLU A 920 -32.54 -12.59 -25.73
CA GLU A 920 -33.53 -13.14 -26.67
C GLU A 920 -33.68 -12.25 -27.92
N ALA A 921 -33.60 -10.92 -27.74
CA ALA A 921 -33.68 -9.95 -28.82
C ALA A 921 -32.42 -9.86 -29.70
N LYS A 922 -31.33 -10.56 -29.35
CA LYS A 922 -30.04 -10.60 -30.09
C LYS A 922 -29.49 -9.21 -30.44
N VAL A 923 -29.64 -8.25 -29.52
CA VAL A 923 -29.00 -6.93 -29.65
C VAL A 923 -27.48 -7.13 -29.61
N GLU A 924 -26.71 -6.42 -30.44
CA GLU A 924 -25.25 -6.64 -30.52
C GLU A 924 -24.49 -5.96 -29.36
N TYR A 925 -24.89 -4.73 -29.02
CA TYR A 925 -24.25 -3.91 -27.98
C TYR A 925 -25.27 -3.20 -27.10
N ILE A 926 -24.94 -3.05 -25.81
CA ILE A 926 -25.65 -2.17 -24.87
C ILE A 926 -24.69 -1.15 -24.26
N TYR A 927 -25.24 0.00 -23.85
CA TYR A 927 -24.49 1.05 -23.17
C TYR A 927 -24.96 1.18 -21.72
N ILE A 928 -24.06 0.86 -20.79
CA ILE A 928 -24.34 0.92 -19.34
C ILE A 928 -23.65 2.14 -18.72
N ARG A 929 -24.29 2.77 -17.75
CA ARG A 929 -23.62 3.76 -16.90
C ARG A 929 -22.53 3.04 -16.09
N SER A 930 -21.38 3.69 -15.99
CA SER A 930 -20.19 3.12 -15.35
C SER A 930 -19.49 4.17 -14.49
N PRO A 931 -18.86 3.78 -13.36
CA PRO A 931 -17.94 4.63 -12.60
C PRO A 931 -16.90 5.35 -13.46
N LEU A 932 -16.45 4.74 -14.56
CA LEU A 932 -15.43 5.28 -15.46
C LEU A 932 -15.81 6.60 -16.13
N HIS A 933 -17.10 6.80 -16.39
CA HIS A 933 -17.66 7.94 -17.12
C HIS A 933 -18.44 8.90 -16.20
N CYS A 934 -18.46 8.63 -14.90
CA CYS A 934 -19.15 9.50 -13.95
C CYS A 934 -18.47 10.87 -13.87
N GLU A 935 -19.25 11.94 -14.09
CA GLU A 935 -18.81 13.34 -14.16
C GLU A 935 -18.93 14.08 -12.81
N THR A 936 -19.30 13.41 -11.72
CA THR A 936 -19.26 13.99 -10.36
C THR A 936 -17.83 14.45 -10.02
N ARG A 937 -17.68 15.70 -9.54
CA ARG A 937 -16.39 16.36 -9.24
C ARG A 937 -15.55 15.57 -8.25
N ARG A 938 -16.09 15.30 -7.06
CA ARG A 938 -15.44 14.53 -5.99
C ARG A 938 -16.29 13.30 -5.66
N GLY A 939 -15.69 12.12 -5.73
CA GLY A 939 -16.41 10.86 -5.49
C GLY A 939 -17.18 10.37 -6.71
N MET A 940 -18.39 9.85 -6.50
CA MET A 940 -19.25 9.30 -7.57
C MET A 940 -20.73 9.50 -7.27
N CYS A 941 -21.56 9.42 -8.30
CA CYS A 941 -23.01 9.34 -8.15
C CYS A 941 -23.51 7.89 -7.97
N ALA A 942 -24.67 7.75 -7.33
CA ALA A 942 -25.31 6.46 -7.08
C ALA A 942 -25.67 5.73 -8.38
N ARG A 943 -26.21 6.45 -9.38
CA ARG A 943 -26.66 5.85 -10.65
C ARG A 943 -25.52 5.30 -11.52
N CYS A 944 -24.36 5.95 -11.56
CA CYS A 944 -23.21 5.42 -12.30
C CYS A 944 -22.60 4.18 -11.63
N TYR A 945 -22.70 4.05 -10.30
CA TYR A 945 -22.25 2.86 -9.59
C TYR A 945 -23.23 1.68 -9.74
N GLY A 946 -24.53 1.97 -9.67
CA GLY A 946 -25.60 0.98 -9.76
C GLY A 946 -25.97 0.38 -8.41
N SER A 947 -26.29 -0.91 -8.38
CA SER A 947 -26.69 -1.60 -7.16
C SER A 947 -25.53 -1.90 -6.21
N ASP A 948 -25.84 -1.88 -4.91
CA ASP A 948 -25.01 -2.52 -3.90
C ASP A 948 -25.17 -4.03 -3.99
N LEU A 949 -24.07 -4.74 -4.21
CA LEU A 949 -24.05 -6.19 -4.41
C LEU A 949 -24.50 -6.98 -3.18
N MET A 950 -24.49 -6.37 -2.00
CA MET A 950 -24.97 -7.04 -0.78
C MET A 950 -26.47 -6.95 -0.56
N THR A 951 -27.08 -5.83 -0.97
CA THR A 951 -28.50 -5.59 -0.72
C THR A 951 -29.35 -5.79 -1.96
N GLY A 952 -28.74 -5.85 -3.16
CA GLY A 952 -29.44 -5.88 -4.45
C GLY A 952 -30.09 -4.54 -4.84
N ASN A 953 -30.18 -3.60 -3.90
CA ASN A 953 -30.81 -2.29 -4.08
C ASN A 953 -29.81 -1.25 -4.62
N LEU A 954 -30.33 -0.10 -5.05
CA LEU A 954 -29.48 1.04 -5.41
C LEU A 954 -28.58 1.44 -4.24
N VAL A 955 -27.33 1.79 -4.55
CA VAL A 955 -26.34 2.17 -3.53
C VAL A 955 -26.80 3.38 -2.72
N ARG A 956 -26.58 3.34 -1.40
CA ARG A 956 -26.94 4.43 -0.49
C ARG A 956 -25.96 5.60 -0.59
N MET A 957 -26.47 6.79 -0.30
CA MET A 957 -25.65 8.01 -0.18
C MET A 957 -24.59 7.85 0.92
N GLY A 958 -23.40 8.36 0.66
CA GLY A 958 -22.26 8.30 1.58
C GLY A 958 -21.65 6.91 1.78
N LEU A 959 -22.00 5.91 0.97
CA LEU A 959 -21.32 4.61 1.03
C LEU A 959 -19.87 4.73 0.49
N ALA A 960 -18.91 4.20 1.25
CA ALA A 960 -17.51 4.11 0.86
C ALA A 960 -17.26 2.96 -0.14
N VAL A 961 -17.68 3.20 -1.38
CA VAL A 961 -17.56 2.25 -2.49
C VAL A 961 -16.11 1.99 -2.92
N GLY A 962 -15.20 2.96 -2.74
CA GLY A 962 -13.78 2.76 -3.00
C GLY A 962 -13.12 1.76 -2.05
N VAL A 963 -13.37 1.88 -0.74
CA VAL A 963 -12.88 0.89 0.25
C VAL A 963 -13.44 -0.49 -0.04
N SER A 964 -14.73 -0.58 -0.41
CA SER A 964 -15.37 -1.83 -0.80
C SER A 964 -14.70 -2.46 -2.04
N ALA A 965 -14.43 -1.65 -3.06
CA ALA A 965 -13.74 -2.09 -4.27
C ALA A 965 -12.31 -2.59 -3.98
N ALA A 966 -11.56 -1.86 -3.18
CA ALA A 966 -10.20 -2.24 -2.79
C ALA A 966 -10.17 -3.56 -2.01
N GLN A 967 -11.09 -3.76 -1.07
CA GLN A 967 -11.23 -5.02 -0.34
C GLN A 967 -11.65 -6.17 -1.26
N SER A 968 -12.59 -5.94 -2.17
CA SER A 968 -13.08 -6.95 -3.11
C SER A 968 -12.02 -7.44 -4.10
N ILE A 969 -10.99 -6.62 -4.39
CA ILE A 969 -9.83 -7.01 -5.20
C ILE A 969 -8.73 -7.64 -4.33
N GLY A 970 -8.50 -7.07 -3.13
CA GLY A 970 -7.41 -7.45 -2.23
C GLY A 970 -7.64 -8.76 -1.47
N GLU A 971 -8.86 -9.02 -1.02
CA GLU A 971 -9.22 -10.23 -0.27
C GLU A 971 -8.99 -11.50 -1.09
N PRO A 972 -9.48 -11.60 -2.35
CA PRO A 972 -9.19 -12.77 -3.16
C PRO A 972 -7.70 -12.86 -3.51
N GLY A 973 -7.02 -11.73 -3.73
CA GLY A 973 -5.57 -11.71 -3.93
C GLY A 973 -4.82 -12.37 -2.78
N THR A 974 -5.24 -12.13 -1.54
CA THR A 974 -4.68 -12.76 -0.34
C THR A 974 -5.07 -14.25 -0.28
N GLN A 975 -6.31 -14.61 -0.62
CA GLN A 975 -6.73 -16.02 -0.70
C GLN A 975 -5.94 -16.82 -1.74
N LEU A 976 -5.65 -16.23 -2.91
CA LEU A 976 -4.83 -16.86 -3.95
C LEU A 976 -3.47 -17.25 -3.40
N THR A 977 -2.84 -16.37 -2.61
CA THR A 977 -1.57 -16.65 -1.94
C THR A 977 -1.68 -17.68 -0.81
N MET A 978 -2.84 -17.82 -0.17
CA MET A 978 -3.05 -18.87 0.84
C MET A 978 -3.28 -20.25 0.21
N ARG A 979 -3.93 -20.31 -0.96
CA ARG A 979 -4.19 -21.56 -1.68
C ARG A 979 -2.93 -22.20 -2.26
N THR A 980 -1.84 -21.45 -2.43
CA THR A 980 -0.53 -21.99 -2.87
C THR A 980 0.04 -23.03 -1.91
N PHE A 981 -0.47 -23.17 -0.69
CA PHE A 981 -0.06 -24.24 0.22
C PHE A 981 -0.47 -25.63 -0.31
N HIS A 982 -1.69 -25.77 -0.81
CA HIS A 982 -2.23 -27.05 -1.28
C HIS A 982 -1.82 -27.37 -2.72
N THR A 983 -1.57 -26.34 -3.52
CA THR A 983 -1.11 -26.48 -4.92
C THR A 983 0.41 -26.33 -5.08
N GLY A 984 1.10 -25.97 -4.00
CA GLY A 984 2.53 -25.67 -3.98
C GLY A 984 3.37 -26.86 -4.46
N GLY A 985 4.12 -26.62 -5.52
CA GLY A 985 4.98 -27.63 -6.12
C GLY A 985 4.28 -28.57 -7.11
N ILE A 986 3.01 -28.37 -7.48
CA ILE A 986 2.35 -29.12 -8.57
C ILE A 986 2.59 -28.40 -9.91
N VAL A 987 3.03 -29.13 -10.93
CA VAL A 987 3.31 -28.61 -12.27
C VAL A 987 2.04 -28.06 -12.95
N GLY A 988 2.14 -26.93 -13.65
CA GLY A 988 1.03 -26.33 -14.42
C GLY A 988 0.01 -25.50 -13.62
N LYS A 989 0.07 -25.52 -12.28
CA LYS A 989 -0.73 -24.65 -11.39
C LYS A 989 0.14 -23.62 -10.69
N ASP A 990 1.01 -22.94 -11.44
CA ASP A 990 1.86 -21.89 -10.87
C ASP A 990 1.07 -20.58 -10.71
N ILE A 991 0.30 -20.51 -9.62
CA ILE A 991 -0.54 -19.37 -9.18
C ILE A 991 0.29 -18.07 -9.04
N THR A 992 1.62 -18.19 -8.98
CA THR A 992 2.53 -17.16 -8.51
C THR A 992 2.79 -16.03 -9.50
N GLN A 993 2.39 -16.20 -10.77
CA GLN A 993 2.51 -15.15 -11.80
C GLN A 993 1.35 -14.15 -11.80
N GLY A 994 0.20 -14.47 -11.17
CA GLY A 994 -1.00 -13.63 -11.23
C GLY A 994 -0.89 -12.30 -10.48
N LEU A 995 -0.53 -12.33 -9.19
CA LEU A 995 -0.47 -11.11 -8.36
C LEU A 995 0.56 -10.07 -8.87
N PRO A 996 1.79 -10.45 -9.27
CA PRO A 996 2.73 -9.51 -9.88
C PRO A 996 2.16 -8.82 -11.11
N ARG A 997 1.37 -9.53 -11.93
CA ARG A 997 0.74 -8.95 -13.11
C ARG A 997 -0.34 -7.93 -12.77
N VAL A 998 -1.16 -8.19 -11.73
CA VAL A 998 -2.11 -7.20 -11.22
C VAL A 998 -1.37 -5.97 -10.69
N GLU A 999 -0.26 -6.15 -9.97
CA GLU A 999 0.56 -5.03 -9.51
C GLU A 999 1.13 -4.21 -10.68
N GLU A 1000 1.64 -4.86 -11.73
CA GLU A 1000 2.16 -4.18 -12.93
C GLU A 1000 1.08 -3.29 -13.58
N LEU A 1001 -0.13 -3.81 -13.76
CA LEU A 1001 -1.26 -3.08 -14.35
C LEU A 1001 -1.68 -1.89 -13.49
N VAL A 1002 -1.87 -2.12 -12.19
CA VAL A 1002 -2.40 -1.10 -11.27
C VAL A 1002 -1.34 -0.05 -10.88
N GLU A 1003 -0.05 -0.38 -10.96
CA GLU A 1003 1.04 0.60 -10.83
C GLU A 1003 1.44 1.26 -12.16
N ALA A 1004 0.78 0.91 -13.27
CA ALA A 1004 1.12 1.35 -14.62
C ALA A 1004 2.62 1.21 -14.93
N ARG A 1005 3.18 0.03 -14.61
CA ARG A 1005 4.57 -0.32 -14.92
C ARG A 1005 4.65 -0.99 -16.29
N ALA A 1006 5.77 -0.79 -16.97
CA ALA A 1006 6.06 -1.53 -18.20
C ALA A 1006 6.07 -3.04 -17.90
N PRO A 1007 5.37 -3.86 -18.70
CA PRO A 1007 5.31 -5.30 -18.51
C PRO A 1007 6.68 -5.94 -18.73
N LYS A 1008 6.95 -7.06 -18.04
CA LYS A 1008 8.19 -7.83 -18.25
C LYS A 1008 8.28 -8.45 -19.64
N PHE A 1009 7.14 -8.92 -20.15
CA PHE A 1009 6.99 -9.46 -21.51
C PHE A 1009 6.20 -8.47 -22.34
N LEU A 1010 6.91 -7.54 -22.97
CA LEU A 1010 6.34 -6.49 -23.79
C LEU A 1010 5.94 -7.04 -25.17
N SER A 1011 4.69 -6.84 -25.54
CA SER A 1011 4.17 -7.09 -26.89
C SER A 1011 4.27 -5.81 -27.71
N THR A 1012 4.72 -5.94 -28.95
CA THR A 1012 4.76 -4.82 -29.90
C THR A 1012 3.35 -4.59 -30.44
N MET A 1013 2.92 -3.33 -30.47
CA MET A 1013 1.60 -2.92 -30.96
C MET A 1013 1.70 -2.04 -32.20
N THR A 1014 0.61 -1.99 -32.96
CA THR A 1014 0.49 -1.15 -34.15
C THR A 1014 0.11 0.29 -33.79
N GLU A 1015 0.87 1.27 -34.30
CA GLU A 1015 0.52 2.70 -34.19
C GLU A 1015 -0.50 3.14 -35.24
N ILE A 1016 -0.62 2.40 -36.35
CA ILE A 1016 -1.51 2.66 -37.48
C ILE A 1016 -2.40 1.44 -37.76
N ALA A 1017 -3.57 1.66 -38.34
CA ALA A 1017 -4.40 0.59 -38.88
C ALA A 1017 -3.97 0.27 -40.31
N GLY A 1018 -3.90 -1.00 -40.68
CA GLY A 1018 -3.34 -1.38 -41.98
C GLY A 1018 -3.24 -2.88 -42.23
N THR A 1019 -2.62 -3.24 -43.35
CA THR A 1019 -2.28 -4.64 -43.66
C THR A 1019 -0.86 -4.96 -43.20
N VAL A 1020 -0.69 -6.16 -42.64
CA VAL A 1020 0.59 -6.63 -42.12
C VAL A 1020 1.40 -7.35 -43.22
N LYS A 1021 2.70 -7.08 -43.28
CA LYS A 1021 3.68 -7.85 -44.03
C LYS A 1021 4.84 -8.31 -43.15
N ILE A 1022 5.12 -9.61 -43.09
CA ILE A 1022 6.16 -10.17 -42.22
C ILE A 1022 7.42 -10.46 -43.04
N VAL A 1023 8.56 -9.88 -42.64
CA VAL A 1023 9.87 -10.10 -43.27
C VAL A 1023 10.78 -10.85 -42.30
N LYS A 1024 11.33 -11.99 -42.73
CA LYS A 1024 12.25 -12.84 -41.95
C LYS A 1024 13.59 -12.94 -42.68
N ASN A 1025 14.61 -12.23 -42.18
CA ASN A 1025 15.97 -12.27 -42.72
C ASN A 1025 16.94 -12.83 -41.67
N GLY A 1026 17.14 -14.15 -41.65
CA GLY A 1026 18.01 -14.80 -40.65
C GLY A 1026 17.48 -14.63 -39.22
N ASP A 1027 18.28 -13.99 -38.36
CA ASP A 1027 17.91 -13.69 -36.97
C ASP A 1027 17.02 -12.44 -36.83
N ASP A 1028 17.00 -11.56 -37.84
CA ASP A 1028 16.18 -10.34 -37.84
C ASP A 1028 14.77 -10.64 -38.35
N ARG A 1029 13.78 -10.45 -37.47
CA ARG A 1029 12.35 -10.50 -37.80
C ARG A 1029 11.76 -9.09 -37.77
N LYS A 1030 11.12 -8.69 -38.86
CA LYS A 1030 10.44 -7.40 -38.98
C LYS A 1030 8.97 -7.58 -39.37
N ILE A 1031 8.12 -6.73 -38.82
CA ILE A 1031 6.71 -6.63 -39.18
C ILE A 1031 6.50 -5.24 -39.77
N LEU A 1032 6.01 -5.18 -41.01
CA LEU A 1032 5.68 -3.95 -41.73
C LEU A 1032 4.16 -3.79 -41.71
N VAL A 1033 3.67 -2.59 -41.40
CA VAL A 1033 2.23 -2.28 -41.51
C VAL A 1033 2.05 -1.16 -42.52
N THR A 1034 1.19 -1.38 -43.51
CA THR A 1034 0.85 -0.40 -44.55
C THR A 1034 -0.56 0.15 -44.31
N ALA A 1035 -0.67 1.48 -44.15
CA ALA A 1035 -1.95 2.17 -43.96
C ALA A 1035 -2.89 2.04 -45.17
N ILE A 1036 -4.21 2.00 -44.91
CA ILE A 1036 -5.26 1.84 -45.94
C ILE A 1036 -6.14 3.11 -46.07
N ASP A 1037 -6.06 4.05 -45.12
CA ASP A 1037 -6.92 5.23 -45.10
C ASP A 1037 -6.56 6.27 -46.19
N PRO A 1038 -7.55 6.87 -46.89
CA PRO A 1038 -7.32 7.81 -47.99
C PRO A 1038 -6.71 9.17 -47.59
N HIS A 1039 -6.65 9.47 -46.29
CA HIS A 1039 -5.99 10.67 -45.76
C HIS A 1039 -4.54 10.44 -45.30
N GLU A 1040 -4.11 9.17 -45.17
CA GLU A 1040 -2.77 8.76 -44.70
C GLU A 1040 -2.09 7.79 -45.70
N GLU A 1041 -2.41 7.92 -47.00
CA GLU A 1041 -1.83 7.07 -48.04
C GLU A 1041 -0.28 7.16 -48.05
N ASN A 1042 0.37 5.99 -47.97
CA ASN A 1042 1.83 5.73 -47.97
C ASN A 1042 2.60 5.78 -46.64
N GLN A 1043 1.94 5.82 -45.48
CA GLN A 1043 2.66 5.64 -44.21
C GLN A 1043 2.96 4.15 -43.96
N LEU A 1044 4.24 3.78 -44.09
CA LEU A 1044 4.76 2.45 -43.78
C LEU A 1044 5.53 2.51 -42.46
N VAL A 1045 5.08 1.73 -41.47
CA VAL A 1045 5.73 1.67 -40.15
C VAL A 1045 6.39 0.30 -39.98
N GLU A 1046 7.68 0.30 -39.67
CA GLU A 1046 8.46 -0.92 -39.42
C GLU A 1046 8.58 -1.21 -37.92
N TYR A 1047 8.27 -2.44 -37.52
CA TYR A 1047 8.45 -2.95 -36.17
C TYR A 1047 9.50 -4.07 -36.14
N SER A 1048 10.59 -3.87 -35.40
CA SER A 1048 11.57 -4.92 -35.12
C SER A 1048 11.06 -5.85 -34.02
N VAL A 1049 11.11 -7.17 -34.27
CA VAL A 1049 10.65 -8.21 -33.33
C VAL A 1049 11.83 -9.06 -32.89
N ASP A 1050 11.95 -9.27 -31.57
CA ASP A 1050 12.95 -10.18 -31.01
C ASP A 1050 12.73 -11.61 -31.54
N PRO A 1051 13.76 -12.34 -32.00
CA PRO A 1051 13.62 -13.72 -32.47
C PRO A 1051 12.96 -14.68 -31.46
N ILE A 1052 13.02 -14.39 -30.15
CA ILE A 1052 12.37 -15.18 -29.10
C ILE A 1052 10.84 -14.96 -29.07
N ALA A 1053 10.37 -13.79 -29.47
CA ALA A 1053 8.95 -13.44 -29.42
C ALA A 1053 8.15 -14.18 -30.51
N GLU A 1054 6.99 -14.70 -30.12
CA GLU A 1054 6.07 -15.37 -31.03
C GLU A 1054 5.19 -14.34 -31.74
N ILE A 1055 5.07 -14.42 -33.06
CA ILE A 1055 4.25 -13.50 -33.87
C ILE A 1055 2.82 -14.05 -33.92
N ILE A 1056 1.83 -13.25 -33.51
CA ILE A 1056 0.41 -13.66 -33.47
C ILE A 1056 -0.26 -13.43 -34.82
N VAL A 1057 0.15 -12.37 -35.53
CA VAL A 1057 -0.47 -11.93 -36.78
C VAL A 1057 0.01 -12.74 -37.99
N GLN A 1058 -0.86 -12.89 -38.99
CA GLN A 1058 -0.56 -13.54 -40.26
C GLN A 1058 -0.20 -12.52 -41.34
N ASP A 1059 0.53 -12.97 -42.35
CA ASP A 1059 0.88 -12.14 -43.51
C ASP A 1059 -0.40 -11.77 -44.30
N GLY A 1060 -0.59 -10.49 -44.61
CA GLY A 1060 -1.80 -9.96 -45.25
C GLY A 1060 -2.99 -9.73 -44.31
N GLN A 1061 -2.86 -10.00 -43.01
CA GLN A 1061 -3.93 -9.73 -42.03
C GLN A 1061 -4.17 -8.23 -41.85
N TYR A 1062 -5.44 -7.82 -41.79
CA TYR A 1062 -5.81 -6.47 -41.37
C TYR A 1062 -5.69 -6.33 -39.85
N VAL A 1063 -5.00 -5.29 -39.41
CA VAL A 1063 -4.81 -4.94 -38.00
C VAL A 1063 -5.33 -3.53 -37.75
N GLY A 1064 -6.13 -3.38 -36.70
CA GLY A 1064 -6.57 -2.07 -36.21
C GLY A 1064 -5.45 -1.34 -35.48
N LYS A 1065 -5.71 -0.07 -35.16
CA LYS A 1065 -4.80 0.74 -34.35
C LYS A 1065 -4.72 0.18 -32.93
N GLY A 1066 -3.51 -0.16 -32.49
CA GLY A 1066 -3.22 -0.66 -31.16
C GLY A 1066 -3.38 -2.17 -30.97
N ASP A 1067 -3.56 -2.91 -32.05
CA ASP A 1067 -3.60 -4.37 -32.02
C ASP A 1067 -2.22 -4.97 -31.70
N LYS A 1068 -2.22 -6.13 -31.03
CA LYS A 1068 -1.01 -6.86 -30.67
C LYS A 1068 -0.41 -7.56 -31.89
N LEU A 1069 0.87 -7.36 -32.15
CA LEU A 1069 1.62 -8.05 -33.20
C LEU A 1069 2.31 -9.33 -32.70
N THR A 1070 2.81 -9.29 -31.46
CA THR A 1070 3.59 -10.39 -30.83
C THR A 1070 2.94 -10.88 -29.53
N SER A 1071 3.35 -12.06 -29.07
CA SER A 1071 2.94 -12.62 -27.78
C SER A 1071 3.42 -11.75 -26.61
N GLY A 1072 2.54 -11.57 -25.61
CA GLY A 1072 2.83 -10.77 -24.42
C GLY A 1072 1.75 -9.72 -24.10
N HIS A 1073 2.19 -8.70 -23.36
CA HIS A 1073 1.33 -7.67 -22.79
C HIS A 1073 1.65 -6.28 -23.35
N LEU A 1074 0.62 -5.44 -23.48
CA LEU A 1074 0.78 -4.07 -23.96
C LEU A 1074 1.31 -3.16 -22.84
N ASP A 1075 2.12 -2.17 -23.21
CA ASP A 1075 2.42 -1.06 -22.31
C ASP A 1075 1.26 -0.06 -22.29
N LEU A 1076 0.87 0.37 -21.10
CA LEU A 1076 -0.29 1.22 -20.92
C LEU A 1076 -0.04 2.67 -21.37
N THR A 1077 1.22 3.13 -21.31
CA THR A 1077 1.58 4.49 -21.71
C THR A 1077 1.51 4.64 -23.23
N ASP A 1078 2.04 3.65 -23.95
CA ASP A 1078 1.97 3.58 -25.40
C ASP A 1078 0.53 3.37 -25.89
N LEU A 1079 -0.25 2.53 -25.18
CA LEU A 1079 -1.67 2.33 -25.48
C LEU A 1079 -2.50 3.61 -25.34
N LEU A 1080 -2.26 4.38 -24.27
CA LEU A 1080 -2.92 5.67 -24.05
C LEU A 1080 -2.58 6.69 -25.14
N ARG A 1081 -1.33 6.68 -25.62
CA ARG A 1081 -0.87 7.60 -26.68
C ARG A 1081 -1.49 7.27 -28.04
N THR A 1082 -1.66 5.99 -28.35
CA THR A 1082 -2.06 5.50 -29.68
C THR A 1082 -3.58 5.46 -29.85
N VAL A 1083 -4.29 4.77 -28.95
CA VAL A 1083 -5.73 4.47 -29.10
C VAL A 1083 -6.60 5.42 -28.27
N GLY A 1084 -6.11 5.88 -27.12
CA GLY A 1084 -6.79 6.83 -26.25
C GLY A 1084 -7.32 6.25 -24.94
N VAL A 1085 -8.08 7.06 -24.20
CA VAL A 1085 -8.42 6.83 -22.79
C VAL A 1085 -9.36 5.64 -22.57
N ASP A 1086 -10.47 5.58 -23.32
CA ASP A 1086 -11.52 4.60 -23.05
C ASP A 1086 -11.08 3.17 -23.38
N GLU A 1087 -10.30 3.01 -24.46
CA GLU A 1087 -9.72 1.72 -24.83
C GLU A 1087 -8.63 1.26 -23.85
N THR A 1088 -7.82 2.19 -23.34
CA THR A 1088 -6.84 1.88 -22.28
C THR A 1088 -7.54 1.43 -21.00
N LYS A 1089 -8.61 2.12 -20.58
CA LYS A 1089 -9.42 1.72 -19.42
C LYS A 1089 -10.01 0.32 -19.60
N ARG A 1090 -10.56 0.03 -20.79
CA ARG A 1090 -11.12 -1.29 -21.14
C ARG A 1090 -10.07 -2.39 -21.04
N TYR A 1091 -8.90 -2.16 -21.64
CA TYR A 1091 -7.79 -3.12 -21.60
C TYR A 1091 -7.36 -3.47 -20.17
N ILE A 1092 -7.22 -2.47 -19.29
CA ILE A 1092 -6.85 -2.70 -17.88
C ILE A 1092 -7.90 -3.59 -17.18
N ILE A 1093 -9.19 -3.30 -17.36
CA ILE A 1093 -10.27 -4.07 -16.73
C ILE A 1093 -10.26 -5.53 -17.21
N GLU A 1094 -10.17 -5.74 -18.52
CA GLU A 1094 -10.17 -7.07 -19.11
C GLU A 1094 -8.94 -7.90 -18.70
N GLU A 1095 -7.76 -7.30 -18.66
CA GLU A 1095 -6.54 -8.00 -18.23
C GLU A 1095 -6.57 -8.35 -16.74
N VAL A 1096 -7.00 -7.44 -15.87
CA VAL A 1096 -7.17 -7.75 -14.44
C VAL A 1096 -8.18 -8.88 -14.26
N GLN A 1097 -9.33 -8.80 -14.96
CA GLN A 1097 -10.37 -9.82 -14.89
C GLN A 1097 -9.88 -11.18 -15.39
N LYS A 1098 -9.12 -11.23 -16.49
CA LYS A 1098 -8.50 -12.47 -17.00
C LYS A 1098 -7.57 -13.11 -15.97
N VAL A 1099 -6.76 -12.30 -15.27
CA VAL A 1099 -5.86 -12.82 -14.23
C VAL A 1099 -6.64 -13.45 -13.08
N TYR A 1100 -7.65 -12.77 -12.52
CA TYR A 1100 -8.47 -13.35 -11.45
C TYR A 1100 -9.29 -14.55 -11.92
N ALA A 1101 -9.85 -14.50 -13.13
CA ALA A 1101 -10.64 -15.60 -13.69
C ALA A 1101 -9.78 -16.85 -13.96
N SER A 1102 -8.54 -16.70 -14.42
CA SER A 1102 -7.59 -17.82 -14.58
C SER A 1102 -7.34 -18.58 -13.27
N GLN A 1103 -7.57 -17.91 -12.13
CA GLN A 1103 -7.38 -18.46 -10.79
C GLN A 1103 -8.69 -18.92 -10.12
N GLY A 1104 -9.81 -18.93 -10.85
CA GLY A 1104 -11.09 -19.36 -10.32
C GLY A 1104 -11.77 -18.35 -9.40
N VAL A 1105 -11.42 -17.05 -9.49
CA VAL A 1105 -12.03 -15.97 -8.71
C VAL A 1105 -12.87 -15.09 -9.62
N ALA A 1106 -14.16 -14.94 -9.29
CA ALA A 1106 -15.06 -14.00 -9.95
C ALA A 1106 -15.11 -12.68 -9.17
N ILE A 1107 -14.84 -11.57 -9.86
CA ILE A 1107 -14.94 -10.20 -9.34
C ILE A 1107 -15.84 -9.41 -10.27
N ASN A 1108 -16.76 -8.61 -9.72
CA ASN A 1108 -17.59 -7.72 -10.52
C ASN A 1108 -16.75 -6.56 -11.08
N ASP A 1109 -16.90 -6.28 -12.37
CA ASP A 1109 -16.21 -5.20 -13.08
C ASP A 1109 -16.29 -3.84 -12.35
N LYS A 1110 -17.38 -3.55 -11.61
CA LYS A 1110 -17.58 -2.25 -10.94
C LYS A 1110 -16.44 -1.89 -9.98
N HIS A 1111 -15.88 -2.88 -9.30
CA HIS A 1111 -14.79 -2.67 -8.34
C HIS A 1111 -13.49 -2.28 -9.06
N ILE A 1112 -13.21 -2.93 -10.18
CA ILE A 1112 -12.04 -2.64 -11.01
C ILE A 1112 -12.20 -1.26 -11.67
N GLU A 1113 -13.40 -0.93 -12.15
CA GLU A 1113 -13.74 0.37 -12.72
C GLU A 1113 -13.49 1.53 -11.75
N VAL A 1114 -13.82 1.35 -10.46
CA VAL A 1114 -13.55 2.38 -9.42
C VAL A 1114 -12.06 2.65 -9.26
N ILE A 1115 -11.23 1.59 -9.24
CA ILE A 1115 -9.76 1.75 -9.15
C ILE A 1115 -9.20 2.40 -10.41
N VAL A 1116 -9.66 1.96 -11.59
CA VAL A 1116 -9.22 2.52 -12.87
C VAL A 1116 -9.63 4.00 -12.97
N LYS A 1117 -10.82 4.40 -12.50
CA LYS A 1117 -11.22 5.81 -12.42
C LYS A 1117 -10.17 6.63 -11.65
N GLN A 1118 -9.68 6.10 -10.53
CA GLN A 1118 -8.64 6.78 -9.73
C GLN A 1118 -7.28 6.85 -10.42
N MET A 1119 -6.92 5.87 -11.24
CA MET A 1119 -5.69 5.93 -12.06
C MET A 1119 -5.72 7.04 -13.12
N PHE A 1120 -6.93 7.47 -13.53
CA PHE A 1120 -7.17 8.55 -14.49
C PHE A 1120 -7.76 9.81 -13.82
N ASN A 1121 -7.60 9.98 -12.51
CA ASN A 1121 -8.16 11.13 -11.78
C ASN A 1121 -7.25 12.38 -11.82
N HIS A 1122 -6.12 12.31 -12.52
CA HIS A 1122 -5.13 13.37 -12.55
C HIS A 1122 -4.93 13.92 -13.95
N VAL A 1123 -4.74 15.23 -14.01
CA VAL A 1123 -4.40 15.97 -15.23
C VAL A 1123 -3.02 16.56 -15.10
N LYS A 1124 -2.30 16.62 -16.22
CA LYS A 1124 -1.01 17.29 -16.32
C LYS A 1124 -1.21 18.58 -17.10
N ILE A 1125 -0.93 19.71 -16.46
CA ILE A 1125 -1.12 21.03 -17.07
C ILE A 1125 -0.14 21.21 -18.24
N GLU A 1126 -0.66 21.65 -19.38
CA GLU A 1126 0.13 22.01 -20.58
C GLU A 1126 0.34 23.52 -20.63
N ASP A 1127 -0.74 24.30 -20.53
CA ASP A 1127 -0.72 25.75 -20.44
C ASP A 1127 -1.49 26.20 -19.19
N PRO A 1128 -0.88 26.95 -18.25
CA PRO A 1128 -1.58 27.43 -17.06
C PRO A 1128 -2.58 28.57 -17.34
N GLY A 1129 -2.53 29.25 -18.48
CA GLY A 1129 -3.36 30.45 -18.68
C GLY A 1129 -3.16 31.48 -17.56
N ASP A 1130 -4.25 32.03 -17.03
CA ASP A 1130 -4.26 32.95 -15.88
C ASP A 1130 -4.46 32.24 -14.53
N THR A 1131 -4.52 30.91 -14.52
CA THR A 1131 -4.67 30.13 -13.28
C THR A 1131 -3.40 30.09 -12.44
N GLU A 1132 -3.53 29.60 -11.21
CA GLU A 1132 -2.39 29.30 -10.37
C GLU A 1132 -1.60 28.06 -10.81
N PHE A 1133 -1.94 27.37 -11.89
CA PHE A 1133 -1.20 26.16 -12.24
C PHE A 1133 0.20 26.42 -12.80
N MET A 1134 1.04 25.38 -12.80
CA MET A 1134 2.35 25.40 -13.45
C MET A 1134 2.41 24.39 -14.59
N VAL A 1135 3.16 24.73 -15.65
CA VAL A 1135 3.40 23.82 -16.76
C VAL A 1135 4.01 22.51 -16.26
N GLY A 1136 3.36 21.40 -16.60
CA GLY A 1136 3.76 20.05 -16.22
C GLY A 1136 3.46 19.66 -14.78
N GLU A 1137 2.79 20.53 -14.00
CA GLU A 1137 2.24 20.15 -12.70
C GLU A 1137 1.14 19.10 -12.87
N ILE A 1138 1.04 18.22 -11.88
CA ILE A 1138 0.02 17.17 -11.82
C ILE A 1138 -0.96 17.61 -10.73
N ALA A 1139 -2.19 17.86 -11.13
CA ALA A 1139 -3.29 18.21 -10.24
C ALA A 1139 -4.40 17.15 -10.34
N THR A 1140 -5.24 17.07 -9.32
CA THR A 1140 -6.48 16.29 -9.41
C THR A 1140 -7.42 16.96 -10.40
N LYS A 1141 -8.23 16.15 -11.11
CA LYS A 1141 -9.18 16.68 -12.10
C LYS A 1141 -10.16 17.67 -11.47
N ALA A 1142 -10.62 17.38 -10.24
CA ALA A 1142 -11.53 18.24 -9.49
C ALA A 1142 -10.91 19.62 -9.21
N HIS A 1143 -9.69 19.66 -8.68
CA HIS A 1143 -9.02 20.94 -8.39
C HIS A 1143 -8.75 21.75 -9.67
N PHE A 1144 -8.42 21.07 -10.78
CA PHE A 1144 -8.26 21.73 -12.06
C PHE A 1144 -9.56 22.36 -12.60
N GLU A 1145 -10.69 21.66 -12.46
CA GLU A 1145 -12.00 22.19 -12.87
C GLU A 1145 -12.42 23.37 -11.98
N GLU A 1146 -12.23 23.28 -10.65
CA GLU A 1146 -12.55 24.35 -9.68
C GLU A 1146 -11.79 25.65 -9.99
N GLU A 1147 -10.46 25.58 -10.12
CA GLU A 1147 -9.61 26.75 -10.42
C GLU A 1147 -9.93 27.40 -11.77
N ASN A 1148 -10.23 26.57 -12.79
CA ASN A 1148 -10.62 27.10 -14.09
C ASN A 1148 -11.97 27.83 -14.05
N GLU A 1149 -12.94 27.28 -13.32
CA GLU A 1149 -14.25 27.94 -13.14
C GLU A 1149 -14.10 29.29 -12.42
N GLU A 1150 -13.26 29.36 -11.39
CA GLU A 1150 -12.97 30.61 -10.68
C GLU A 1150 -12.32 31.66 -11.59
N VAL A 1151 -11.34 31.27 -12.40
CA VAL A 1151 -10.68 32.18 -13.37
C VAL A 1151 -11.63 32.62 -14.47
N ILE A 1152 -12.47 31.72 -14.98
CA ILE A 1152 -13.50 32.06 -15.98
C ILE A 1152 -14.52 33.04 -15.39
N ALA A 1153 -14.95 32.83 -14.14
CA ALA A 1153 -15.84 33.75 -13.44
C ALA A 1153 -15.19 35.13 -13.22
N GLY A 1154 -13.87 35.16 -13.03
CA GLY A 1154 -13.04 36.38 -13.00
C GLY A 1154 -12.75 37.02 -14.36
N GLY A 1155 -13.15 36.39 -15.47
CA GLY A 1155 -12.93 36.88 -16.84
C GLY A 1155 -11.54 36.60 -17.42
N GLY A 1156 -10.74 35.75 -16.78
CA GLY A 1156 -9.40 35.36 -17.23
C GLY A 1156 -9.39 34.17 -18.21
N THR A 1157 -8.21 33.83 -18.72
CA THR A 1157 -8.00 32.67 -19.59
C THR A 1157 -7.82 31.38 -18.77
N PRO A 1158 -8.61 30.32 -19.02
CA PRO A 1158 -8.50 29.06 -18.27
C PRO A 1158 -7.25 28.28 -18.67
N ALA A 1159 -6.76 27.44 -17.76
CA ALA A 1159 -5.68 26.50 -18.03
C ALA A 1159 -6.11 25.36 -18.95
N THR A 1160 -5.17 24.87 -19.75
CA THR A 1160 -5.32 23.64 -20.55
C THR A 1160 -4.46 22.51 -19.96
N ALA A 1161 -5.00 21.30 -19.93
CA ALA A 1161 -4.31 20.14 -19.36
C ALA A 1161 -4.65 18.86 -20.11
N LYS A 1162 -3.71 17.91 -20.06
CA LYS A 1162 -3.87 16.57 -20.65
C LYS A 1162 -4.09 15.51 -19.56
N LEU A 1163 -5.09 14.67 -19.76
CA LEU A 1163 -5.35 13.53 -18.87
C LEU A 1163 -4.13 12.61 -18.82
N THR A 1164 -3.68 12.27 -17.61
CA THR A 1164 -2.47 11.46 -17.42
C THR A 1164 -2.78 10.20 -16.62
N LEU A 1165 -2.30 9.05 -17.11
CA LEU A 1165 -2.35 7.79 -16.38
C LEU A 1165 -1.28 7.77 -15.29
N LEU A 1166 -1.69 7.55 -14.04
CA LEU A 1166 -0.80 7.34 -12.91
C LEU A 1166 -1.05 5.98 -12.27
N GLY A 1167 0.03 5.29 -11.88
CA GLY A 1167 -0.08 4.14 -10.99
C GLY A 1167 -0.62 4.54 -9.62
N ILE A 1168 -1.30 3.61 -8.93
CA ILE A 1168 -2.01 3.91 -7.68
C ILE A 1168 -1.12 4.53 -6.59
N THR A 1169 0.16 4.17 -6.51
CA THR A 1169 1.09 4.73 -5.51
C THR A 1169 1.41 6.20 -5.81
N LYS A 1170 1.53 6.58 -7.09
CA LYS A 1170 1.75 7.98 -7.48
C LYS A 1170 0.47 8.79 -7.35
N ALA A 1171 -0.67 8.20 -7.70
CA ALA A 1171 -1.98 8.84 -7.56
C ALA A 1171 -2.29 9.18 -6.09
N SER A 1172 -2.00 8.26 -5.14
CA SER A 1172 -2.25 8.50 -3.71
C SER A 1172 -1.31 9.53 -3.07
N LEU A 1173 -0.08 9.68 -3.58
CA LEU A 1173 0.85 10.74 -3.15
C LEU A 1173 0.45 12.13 -3.65
N ASN A 1174 -0.19 12.21 -4.82
CA ASN A 1174 -0.70 13.44 -5.42
C ASN A 1174 -2.18 13.68 -5.07
N THR A 1175 -2.59 13.32 -3.86
CA THR A 1175 -3.90 13.67 -3.32
C THR A 1175 -3.91 15.12 -2.83
N ASP A 1176 -5.10 15.71 -2.75
CA ASP A 1176 -5.27 17.10 -2.29
C ASP A 1176 -4.88 17.23 -0.80
N SER A 1177 -5.22 16.21 -0.01
CA SER A 1177 -4.93 16.11 1.42
C SER A 1177 -3.49 15.66 1.69
N PHE A 1178 -2.72 16.55 2.32
CA PHE A 1178 -1.36 16.21 2.73
C PHE A 1178 -1.33 15.27 3.93
N LEU A 1179 -2.37 15.24 4.79
CA LEU A 1179 -2.44 14.33 5.93
C LEU A 1179 -2.62 12.88 5.46
N SER A 1180 -3.47 12.67 4.45
CA SER A 1180 -3.66 11.36 3.84
C SER A 1180 -2.37 10.87 3.19
N ALA A 1181 -1.74 11.70 2.35
CA ALA A 1181 -0.48 11.38 1.69
C ALA A 1181 0.65 11.11 2.72
N ALA A 1182 0.78 11.92 3.77
CA ALA A 1182 1.82 11.78 4.80
C ALA A 1182 1.70 10.47 5.60
N SER A 1183 0.48 9.99 5.84
CA SER A 1183 0.22 8.73 6.53
C SER A 1183 0.54 7.48 5.69
N PHE A 1184 0.61 7.65 4.36
CA PHE A 1184 0.91 6.58 3.40
C PHE A 1184 2.41 6.32 3.29
N ILE A 1185 3.15 7.02 2.44
CA ILE A 1185 4.58 6.78 2.16
C ILE A 1185 5.31 8.13 2.04
N GLN A 1186 6.64 8.14 2.21
CA GLN A 1186 7.46 9.35 2.04
C GLN A 1186 7.02 10.54 2.89
N THR A 1187 6.59 10.27 4.13
CA THR A 1187 6.03 11.27 5.08
C THR A 1187 6.85 12.56 5.16
N SER A 1188 8.18 12.49 5.24
CA SER A 1188 9.02 13.69 5.27
C SER A 1188 8.97 14.51 3.99
N GLY A 1189 8.92 13.86 2.81
CA GLY A 1189 8.83 14.56 1.53
C GLY A 1189 7.51 15.32 1.40
N VAL A 1190 6.40 14.63 1.69
CA VAL A 1190 5.04 15.22 1.67
C VAL A 1190 4.93 16.41 2.63
N LEU A 1191 5.39 16.26 3.87
CA LEU A 1191 5.34 17.35 4.86
C LEU A 1191 6.26 18.52 4.48
N THR A 1192 7.41 18.26 3.85
CA THR A 1192 8.32 19.32 3.38
C THR A 1192 7.68 20.12 2.24
N ASP A 1193 7.06 19.44 1.28
CA ASP A 1193 6.36 20.07 0.16
C ASP A 1193 5.13 20.85 0.63
N ALA A 1194 4.35 20.28 1.55
CA ALA A 1194 3.18 20.94 2.13
C ALA A 1194 3.56 22.18 2.95
N ALA A 1195 4.61 22.10 3.77
CA ALA A 1195 5.07 23.23 4.58
C ALA A 1195 5.68 24.36 3.73
N ALA A 1196 6.35 24.04 2.62
CA ALA A 1196 6.90 25.03 1.69
C ALA A 1196 5.80 25.74 0.86
N SER A 1197 4.70 25.03 0.58
CA SER A 1197 3.55 25.58 -0.16
C SER A 1197 2.49 26.21 0.75
N GLY A 1198 2.61 26.08 2.07
CA GLY A 1198 1.62 26.61 3.01
C GLY A 1198 0.24 25.94 2.87
N ARG A 1199 0.20 24.66 2.45
CA ARG A 1199 -1.03 23.93 2.05
C ARG A 1199 -2.08 23.91 3.16
N VAL A 1200 -3.34 24.00 2.74
CA VAL A 1200 -4.53 23.83 3.56
C VAL A 1200 -5.20 22.52 3.19
N ASP A 1201 -5.56 21.72 4.20
CA ASP A 1201 -6.29 20.47 4.05
C ASP A 1201 -7.72 20.64 4.59
N ASN A 1202 -8.72 20.48 3.72
CA ASN A 1202 -10.14 20.69 4.01
C ASN A 1202 -10.85 19.45 4.57
N LEU A 1203 -10.11 18.37 4.88
CA LEU A 1203 -10.63 17.22 5.63
C LEU A 1203 -11.85 16.52 5.00
N LEU A 1204 -11.94 16.52 3.67
CA LEU A 1204 -13.08 15.98 2.92
C LEU A 1204 -13.06 14.44 2.77
N GLY A 1205 -11.96 13.79 3.12
CA GLY A 1205 -11.74 12.35 2.99
C GLY A 1205 -12.03 11.57 4.28
N LEU A 1206 -11.94 10.24 4.20
CA LEU A 1206 -12.20 9.38 5.36
C LEU A 1206 -11.03 9.40 6.35
N LYS A 1207 -9.79 9.42 5.83
CA LYS A 1207 -8.59 9.13 6.63
C LYS A 1207 -8.18 10.28 7.52
N GLU A 1208 -8.33 11.51 7.04
CA GLU A 1208 -8.06 12.74 7.78
C GLU A 1208 -8.95 12.81 9.01
N ASN A 1209 -10.24 12.52 8.83
CA ASN A 1209 -11.23 12.52 9.91
C ASN A 1209 -10.93 11.41 10.94
N VAL A 1210 -10.53 10.21 10.51
CA VAL A 1210 -10.09 9.14 11.43
C VAL A 1210 -8.85 9.55 12.24
N ILE A 1211 -7.87 10.18 11.58
CA ILE A 1211 -6.62 10.64 12.23
C ILE A 1211 -6.92 11.68 13.30
N ILE A 1212 -7.79 12.65 13.01
CA ILE A 1212 -8.18 13.74 13.92
C ILE A 1212 -9.13 13.23 15.01
N GLY A 1213 -9.92 12.20 14.74
CA GLY A 1213 -10.95 11.67 15.64
C GLY A 1213 -12.32 12.31 15.44
N ARG A 1214 -12.65 12.70 14.20
CA ARG A 1214 -13.98 13.16 13.78
C ARG A 1214 -14.78 12.04 13.13
N LYS A 1215 -16.11 12.24 13.06
CA LYS A 1215 -16.99 11.38 12.27
C LYS A 1215 -16.54 11.45 10.80
N ILE A 1216 -16.45 10.29 10.14
CA ILE A 1216 -16.15 10.21 8.71
C ILE A 1216 -17.32 10.80 7.90
N PRO A 1217 -17.07 11.38 6.71
CA PRO A 1217 -18.10 11.93 5.84
C PRO A 1217 -18.90 10.82 5.14
N THR A 1218 -19.83 10.20 5.88
CA THR A 1218 -20.75 9.17 5.40
C THR A 1218 -22.21 9.54 5.71
N GLY A 1219 -23.17 8.86 5.07
CA GLY A 1219 -24.59 9.21 5.14
C GLY A 1219 -24.87 10.59 4.55
N ASP A 1220 -25.72 11.37 5.21
CA ASP A 1220 -26.13 12.70 4.73
C ASP A 1220 -24.97 13.70 4.70
N LYS A 1221 -23.98 13.55 5.61
CA LYS A 1221 -22.77 14.38 5.65
C LYS A 1221 -21.81 14.16 4.48
N ALA A 1222 -22.07 13.15 3.64
CA ALA A 1222 -21.28 12.93 2.44
C ALA A 1222 -21.69 13.85 1.28
N GLN A 1223 -22.91 14.41 1.32
CA GLN A 1223 -23.34 15.42 0.37
C GLN A 1223 -22.52 16.68 0.60
N LEU A 1224 -21.89 17.17 -0.48
CA LEU A 1224 -21.26 18.48 -0.46
C LEU A 1224 -22.36 19.49 -0.73
N ASP A 1225 -22.46 20.54 0.09
CA ASP A 1225 -23.28 21.71 -0.24
C ASP A 1225 -22.74 22.28 -1.56
N GLN A 1226 -23.61 22.35 -2.58
CA GLN A 1226 -23.28 22.78 -3.93
C GLN A 1226 -23.00 24.28 -4.01
#